data_AF-A0A8B2ZJA4-F1
#
_entry.id   AF-A0A8B2ZJA4-F1
#
_cell.length_a   1.000
_cell.length_b   1.000
_cell.length_c   1.000
_cell.angle_alpha   90.00
_cell.angle_beta   90.00
_cell.angle_gamma   90.00
#
_symmetry.space_group_name_H-M   'P 1'
#
loop_
_entity.id
_entity.type
_entity.pdbx_description
1 polymer ?
#
loop_
_entity_poly.entity_id
_entity_poly.type
_entity_poly.pdbx_seq_one_letter_code
_entity_poly.pdbx_strand_id
1 'polypeptide(L)'
;MNQIDQWKHKFNALPRLPRSQSKFGYVDTIKTIFHKIITNTELETVVKIEGSETEHTLKHYIEILLRYQFIKKDNENKYYLTESLINFEEESIRENLAEFLQLHVKYISELLFFIKEPKTTKEVLNYANENYNMSWKQNGQIHERLAWLNDLGLINSMSYKKLYVINQEGRNFIEKYPPLKSFNISEYVQDITAKEKLIKLPEWIEELGWNVNNIDRKDGLGYIPGGRAKATELILNIIEFTLNAKDTESLSNYINDKFKCKESSVNSFLTFLTNLKIIDRIGEKVYETSDYGIKLLNSDHPDLYLLFFINKEYKYIFEILFVLEESPQEPKELIARGVTEFNMNSERLDRIRERIAHLKNAKLILNDKGKKLKLSNRGQLLLSVLKGKMSINNSSNKGVGLLKNNEGSYQNLLKEVRLASTKSSSPHDFEKLLEKTFIELGFKTKLLAQSGTTDILLTARTVPDYTYKVAIEAKTNKEGIITENLVNFDALKEHKKKHDADFIVIVGKNFNGRLKRFAENNQVLLLDIDNLELLVKRHQVYPLQAIEYKKLFNQVGEVDISVLDSTYNRMRRYNVLFKSIIKTLIENSDDEFTKGILTIREIYMLIKSIDEFNDEDLTKEEVDNMLNLLSNPLIGCVGKEKNGYYAKGSLVDAQLKFGFYYSASIK
;
A
#
# COMPACT_ATOMS: atom_id res chain seq x y z
N MET A 1 0.75 38.78 2.62
CA MET A 1 0.63 37.30 2.60
C MET A 1 -0.50 36.97 1.63
N ASN A 2 -0.31 36.07 0.66
CA ASN A 2 -1.36 35.74 -0.31
C ASN A 2 -2.53 35.04 0.40
N GLN A 3 -3.78 35.20 -0.06
CA GLN A 3 -4.99 34.57 0.51
C GLN A 3 -4.84 33.05 0.65
N ILE A 4 -4.09 32.41 -0.26
CA ILE A 4 -3.76 30.98 -0.22
C ILE A 4 -2.88 30.62 0.99
N ASP A 5 -1.91 31.47 1.32
CA ASP A 5 -1.03 31.23 2.48
C ASP A 5 -1.81 31.41 3.78
N GLN A 6 -2.67 32.44 3.86
CA GLN A 6 -3.60 32.60 4.98
C GLN A 6 -4.49 31.36 5.15
N TRP A 7 -5.05 30.82 4.07
CA TRP A 7 -5.83 29.57 4.11
C TRP A 7 -5.03 28.40 4.68
N LYS A 8 -3.76 28.24 4.33
CA LYS A 8 -2.91 27.14 4.84
C LYS A 8 -2.72 27.20 6.36
N HIS A 9 -2.63 28.40 6.93
CA HIS A 9 -2.44 28.59 8.37
C HIS A 9 -3.73 28.46 9.19
N LYS A 10 -4.91 28.49 8.57
CA LYS A 10 -6.18 28.28 9.26
C LYS A 10 -6.36 26.83 9.75
N PHE A 11 -6.95 26.68 10.92
CA PHE A 11 -7.33 25.41 11.52
C PHE A 11 -8.40 24.69 10.70
N ASN A 12 -8.28 23.37 10.63
CA ASN A 12 -9.19 22.54 9.84
C ASN A 12 -10.46 22.14 10.61
N ALA A 13 -10.42 22.14 11.94
CA ALA A 13 -11.53 21.82 12.82
C ALA A 13 -11.93 23.04 13.65
N LEU A 14 -13.14 23.04 14.20
CA LEU A 14 -13.58 23.99 15.21
C LEU A 14 -13.13 23.56 16.62
N PRO A 15 -13.11 24.47 17.61
CA PRO A 15 -12.87 24.10 19.00
C PRO A 15 -13.99 23.18 19.50
N ARG A 16 -13.59 22.01 20.02
CA ARG A 16 -14.55 21.04 20.58
C ARG A 16 -15.00 21.51 21.96
N LEU A 17 -16.09 22.26 21.97
CA LEU A 17 -16.73 22.75 23.19
C LEU A 17 -18.12 22.12 23.32
N PRO A 18 -18.66 21.94 24.53
CA PRO A 18 -20.08 21.65 24.69
C PRO A 18 -20.91 22.82 24.14
N ARG A 19 -22.04 22.54 23.51
CA ARG A 19 -22.97 23.58 23.07
C ARG A 19 -24.02 23.78 24.15
N SER A 20 -24.06 24.97 24.76
CA SER A 20 -25.10 25.33 25.73
C SER A 20 -26.50 25.12 25.15
N GLN A 21 -27.47 24.75 25.99
CA GLN A 21 -28.90 24.72 25.62
C GLN A 21 -29.57 26.10 25.68
N SER A 22 -28.81 27.15 26.04
CA SER A 22 -29.24 28.54 25.99
C SER A 22 -29.50 29.03 24.55
N LYS A 23 -30.12 30.20 24.43
CA LYS A 23 -30.52 30.80 23.15
C LYS A 23 -29.37 30.95 22.15
N PHE A 24 -28.15 31.25 22.61
CA PHE A 24 -26.98 31.48 21.75
C PHE A 24 -25.90 30.39 21.88
N GLY A 25 -26.23 29.23 22.46
CA GLY A 25 -25.45 28.00 22.40
C GLY A 25 -23.93 28.16 22.63
N TYR A 26 -23.15 28.02 21.56
CA TYR A 26 -21.69 28.14 21.65
C TYR A 26 -21.19 29.52 22.11
N VAL A 27 -21.90 30.60 21.78
CA VAL A 27 -21.55 31.96 22.20
C VAL A 27 -21.60 32.04 23.73
N ASP A 28 -22.68 31.56 24.34
CA ASP A 28 -22.86 31.57 25.80
C ASP A 28 -21.87 30.63 26.51
N THR A 29 -21.49 29.54 25.84
CA THR A 29 -20.42 28.65 26.33
C THR A 29 -19.10 29.39 26.42
N ILE A 30 -18.73 30.12 25.36
CA ILE A 30 -17.51 30.94 25.35
C ILE A 30 -17.57 32.04 26.41
N LYS A 31 -18.69 32.77 26.52
CA LYS A 31 -18.87 33.80 27.54
C LYS A 31 -18.66 33.24 28.95
N THR A 32 -19.25 32.08 29.24
CA THR A 32 -19.11 31.40 30.53
C THR A 32 -17.64 31.10 30.85
N ILE A 33 -16.89 30.57 29.87
CA ILE A 33 -15.47 30.25 30.06
C ILE A 33 -14.63 31.53 30.20
N PHE A 34 -14.88 32.56 29.37
CA PHE A 34 -14.19 33.84 29.42
C PHE A 34 -14.38 34.55 30.75
N HIS A 35 -15.61 34.57 31.27
CA HIS A 35 -15.91 35.12 32.58
C HIS A 35 -15.09 34.44 33.70
N LYS A 36 -14.95 33.10 33.64
CA LYS A 36 -14.13 32.34 34.60
C LYS A 36 -12.62 32.62 34.48
N ILE A 37 -12.13 32.86 33.27
CA ILE A 37 -10.74 33.25 33.03
C ILE A 37 -10.47 34.65 33.61
N ILE A 38 -11.32 35.64 33.31
CA ILE A 38 -11.13 37.04 33.74
C ILE A 38 -11.27 37.20 35.26
N THR A 39 -12.14 36.40 35.89
CA THR A 39 -12.29 36.38 37.34
C THR A 39 -11.19 35.60 38.07
N ASN A 40 -10.16 35.12 37.35
CA ASN A 40 -9.07 34.31 37.90
C ASN A 40 -9.57 33.11 38.73
N THR A 41 -10.61 32.43 38.25
CA THR A 41 -11.11 31.21 38.92
C THR A 41 -10.03 30.12 38.92
N GLU A 42 -9.97 29.30 39.97
CA GLU A 42 -8.99 28.22 40.08
C GLU A 42 -9.09 27.22 38.91
N LEU A 43 -7.94 26.81 38.38
CA LEU A 43 -7.83 26.01 37.15
C LEU A 43 -8.55 24.65 37.22
N GLU A 44 -8.58 24.03 38.38
CA GLU A 44 -9.20 22.71 38.58
C GLU A 44 -10.71 22.80 38.87
N THR A 45 -11.28 24.02 38.86
CA THR A 45 -12.73 24.21 39.01
C THR A 45 -13.48 23.63 37.81
N VAL A 46 -14.48 22.79 38.06
CA VAL A 46 -15.41 22.29 37.03
C VAL A 46 -16.26 23.44 36.50
N VAL A 47 -16.24 23.66 35.18
CA VAL A 47 -17.04 24.71 34.54
C VAL A 47 -18.36 24.12 34.07
N LYS A 48 -19.45 24.49 34.75
CA LYS A 48 -20.80 24.08 34.37
C LYS A 48 -21.29 24.88 33.16
N ILE A 49 -21.64 24.17 32.09
CA ILE A 49 -22.26 24.72 30.89
C ILE A 49 -23.72 24.27 30.88
N GLU A 50 -24.65 25.20 30.66
CA GLU A 50 -26.09 24.94 30.72
C GLU A 50 -26.51 23.84 29.72
N GLY A 51 -27.18 22.81 30.23
CA GLY A 51 -27.65 21.67 29.44
C GLY A 51 -26.56 20.69 28.99
N SER A 52 -25.34 20.79 29.54
CA SER A 52 -24.25 19.84 29.34
C SER A 52 -23.96 19.05 30.62
N GLU A 53 -23.75 17.73 30.49
CA GLU A 53 -23.35 16.83 31.59
C GLU A 53 -21.81 16.72 31.73
N THR A 54 -21.05 17.47 30.94
CA THR A 54 -19.58 17.42 30.95
C THR A 54 -19.00 18.00 32.24
N GLU A 55 -18.15 17.24 32.93
CA GLU A 55 -17.46 17.67 34.15
C GLU A 55 -16.03 18.20 33.90
N HIS A 56 -15.80 18.85 32.76
CA HIS A 56 -14.47 19.36 32.43
C HIS A 56 -14.08 20.59 33.27
N THR A 57 -12.80 20.64 33.66
CA THR A 57 -12.22 21.74 34.45
C THR A 57 -11.92 22.97 33.59
N LEU A 58 -11.75 24.12 34.23
CA LEU A 58 -11.35 25.35 33.55
C LEU A 58 -10.03 25.19 32.78
N LYS A 59 -9.07 24.44 33.35
CA LYS A 59 -7.80 24.07 32.72
C LYS A 59 -8.01 23.38 31.37
N HIS A 60 -8.92 22.40 31.31
CA HIS A 60 -9.24 21.69 30.07
C HIS A 60 -9.71 22.65 28.96
N TYR A 61 -10.60 23.58 29.31
CA TYR A 61 -11.09 24.57 28.35
C TYR A 61 -10.01 25.58 27.93
N ILE A 62 -9.16 26.02 28.86
CA ILE A 62 -8.02 26.90 28.57
C ILE A 62 -7.08 26.25 27.56
N GLU A 63 -6.75 24.96 27.69
CA GLU A 63 -5.90 24.23 26.74
C GLU A 63 -6.49 24.21 25.31
N ILE A 64 -7.81 24.09 25.19
CA ILE A 64 -8.51 24.17 23.91
C ILE A 64 -8.42 25.60 23.36
N LEU A 65 -8.77 26.60 24.18
CA LEU A 65 -8.82 28.00 23.75
C LEU A 65 -7.44 28.56 23.36
N LEU A 66 -6.37 28.15 24.05
CA LEU A 66 -4.99 28.49 23.68
C LEU A 66 -4.62 27.95 22.31
N ARG A 67 -4.96 26.69 22.02
CA ARG A 67 -4.67 26.05 20.73
C ARG A 67 -5.28 26.83 19.58
N TYR A 68 -6.51 27.31 19.78
CA TYR A 68 -7.26 28.06 18.77
C TYR A 68 -7.07 29.58 18.85
N GLN A 69 -6.18 30.05 19.73
CA GLN A 69 -5.82 31.47 19.91
C GLN A 69 -6.98 32.37 20.37
N PHE A 70 -8.02 31.81 21.01
CA PHE A 70 -9.05 32.62 21.67
C PHE A 70 -8.48 33.38 22.86
N ILE A 71 -7.43 32.81 23.47
CA ILE A 71 -6.72 33.38 24.62
C ILE A 71 -5.20 33.28 24.38
N LYS A 72 -4.44 34.16 25.02
CA LYS A 72 -2.98 34.23 25.04
C LYS A 72 -2.48 33.97 26.47
N LYS A 73 -1.22 33.56 26.58
CA LYS A 73 -0.54 33.30 27.86
C LYS A 73 0.74 34.13 27.91
N ASP A 74 0.98 34.84 29.02
CA ASP A 74 2.23 35.58 29.23
C ASP A 74 3.33 34.72 29.88
N ASN A 75 4.50 35.32 30.08
CA ASN A 75 5.67 34.68 30.69
C ASN A 75 5.47 34.35 32.18
N GLU A 76 4.47 34.96 32.84
CA GLU A 76 4.11 34.70 34.25
C GLU A 76 3.00 33.66 34.39
N ASN A 77 2.62 32.99 33.30
CA ASN A 77 1.50 32.05 33.22
C ASN A 77 0.10 32.65 33.44
N LYS A 78 -0.10 33.95 33.27
CA LYS A 78 -1.44 34.57 33.27
C LYS A 78 -2.08 34.47 31.89
N TYR A 79 -3.39 34.30 31.87
CA TYR A 79 -4.20 34.11 30.66
C TYR A 79 -4.98 35.38 30.33
N TYR A 80 -4.96 35.78 29.06
CA TYR A 80 -5.66 36.97 28.56
C TYR A 80 -6.49 36.61 27.34
N LEU A 81 -7.65 37.25 27.17
CA LEU A 81 -8.43 37.11 25.94
C LEU A 81 -7.69 37.78 24.78
N THR A 82 -7.86 37.24 23.57
CA THR A 82 -7.38 37.90 22.35
C THR A 82 -8.09 39.25 22.18
N GLU A 83 -7.37 40.27 21.69
CA GLU A 83 -7.84 41.67 21.63
C GLU A 83 -9.25 41.85 21.06
N SER A 84 -9.58 41.16 19.97
CA SER A 84 -10.91 41.23 19.34
C SER A 84 -12.04 40.60 20.17
N LEU A 85 -11.72 39.91 21.26
CA LEU A 85 -12.66 39.16 22.10
C LEU A 85 -12.72 39.68 23.54
N ILE A 86 -12.00 40.77 23.88
CA ILE A 86 -11.97 41.34 25.23
C ILE A 86 -13.36 41.82 25.68
N ASN A 87 -14.12 42.44 24.77
CA ASN A 87 -15.44 43.01 25.08
C ASN A 87 -16.58 41.98 24.92
N PHE A 88 -16.41 40.78 25.46
CA PHE A 88 -17.35 39.66 25.23
C PHE A 88 -18.73 39.81 25.89
N GLU A 89 -18.89 40.76 26.80
CA GLU A 89 -20.18 41.08 27.43
C GLU A 89 -21.07 41.96 26.53
N GLU A 90 -20.50 42.65 25.54
CA GLU A 90 -21.26 43.48 24.60
C GLU A 90 -22.09 42.63 23.62
N GLU A 91 -23.11 43.25 23.02
CA GLU A 91 -23.90 42.61 21.96
C GLU A 91 -23.07 42.27 20.71
N SER A 92 -21.96 43.00 20.50
CA SER A 92 -21.01 42.85 19.40
C SER A 92 -20.23 41.52 19.42
N ILE A 93 -20.23 40.78 20.52
CA ILE A 93 -19.47 39.54 20.67
C ILE A 93 -19.78 38.47 19.61
N ARG A 94 -21.03 38.40 19.13
CA ARG A 94 -21.39 37.44 18.06
C ARG A 94 -20.66 37.78 16.76
N GLU A 95 -20.60 39.05 16.41
CA GLU A 95 -19.86 39.52 15.24
C GLU A 95 -18.36 39.32 15.42
N ASN A 96 -17.83 39.67 16.60
CA ASN A 96 -16.40 39.49 16.93
C ASN A 96 -15.97 38.02 16.88
N LEU A 97 -16.80 37.09 17.38
CA LEU A 97 -16.54 35.66 17.30
C LEU A 97 -16.64 35.15 15.86
N ALA A 98 -17.59 35.63 15.07
CA ALA A 98 -17.70 35.28 13.66
C ALA A 98 -16.47 35.71 12.86
N GLU A 99 -16.01 36.95 13.06
CA GLU A 99 -14.77 37.47 12.49
C GLU A 99 -13.56 36.63 12.93
N PHE A 100 -13.43 36.37 14.22
CA PHE A 100 -12.34 35.58 14.77
C PHE A 100 -12.29 34.17 14.14
N LEU A 101 -13.42 33.49 14.09
CA LEU A 101 -13.52 32.16 13.49
C LEU A 101 -13.22 32.18 11.99
N GLN A 102 -13.71 33.17 11.25
CA GLN A 102 -13.40 33.30 9.83
C GLN A 102 -11.90 33.52 9.59
N LEU A 103 -11.20 34.25 10.46
CA LEU A 103 -9.77 34.48 10.32
C LEU A 103 -8.92 33.25 10.67
N HIS A 104 -9.38 32.40 11.61
CA HIS A 104 -8.58 31.31 12.16
C HIS A 104 -9.01 29.91 11.71
N VAL A 105 -10.25 29.73 11.24
CA VAL A 105 -10.83 28.42 10.91
C VAL A 105 -11.23 28.36 9.45
N LYS A 106 -10.92 27.23 8.81
CA LYS A 106 -11.28 26.98 7.41
C LYS A 106 -12.78 26.78 7.25
N TYR A 107 -13.26 27.26 6.10
CA TYR A 107 -14.56 26.95 5.56
C TYR A 107 -15.72 27.54 6.38
N ILE A 108 -15.64 28.85 6.64
CA ILE A 108 -16.67 29.64 7.33
C ILE A 108 -17.41 30.52 6.31
N SER A 109 -16.75 31.54 5.74
CA SER A 109 -17.34 32.35 4.65
C SER A 109 -17.62 31.51 3.40
N GLU A 110 -16.80 30.49 3.13
CA GLU A 110 -16.98 29.58 2.01
C GLU A 110 -18.27 28.76 2.15
N LEU A 111 -18.59 28.32 3.37
CA LEU A 111 -19.82 27.61 3.67
C LEU A 111 -21.02 28.56 3.51
N LEU A 112 -20.96 29.75 4.14
CA LEU A 112 -22.00 30.77 4.04
C LEU A 112 -22.33 31.13 2.57
N PHE A 113 -21.31 31.30 1.75
CA PHE A 113 -21.47 31.57 0.32
C PHE A 113 -22.16 30.42 -0.41
N PHE A 114 -21.83 29.17 -0.10
CA PHE A 114 -22.44 28.00 -0.74
C PHE A 114 -23.93 27.84 -0.40
N ILE A 115 -24.31 28.21 0.82
CA ILE A 115 -25.71 28.15 1.29
C ILE A 115 -26.48 29.45 1.01
N LYS A 116 -26.07 30.23 -0.01
CA LYS A 116 -26.89 31.34 -0.54
C LYS A 116 -28.29 30.88 -0.96
N GLU A 117 -28.35 29.65 -1.46
CA GLU A 117 -29.57 28.87 -1.67
C GLU A 117 -29.68 27.78 -0.60
N PRO A 118 -30.89 27.31 -0.26
CA PRO A 118 -31.07 26.26 0.74
C PRO A 118 -30.32 24.96 0.38
N LYS A 119 -29.46 24.47 1.30
CA LYS A 119 -28.67 23.23 1.12
C LYS A 119 -28.79 22.26 2.28
N THR A 120 -28.67 20.97 1.96
CA THR A 120 -28.53 19.89 2.95
C THR A 120 -27.09 19.79 3.47
N THR A 121 -26.90 19.18 4.64
CA THR A 121 -25.56 18.88 5.18
C THR A 121 -24.71 18.04 4.23
N LYS A 122 -25.33 17.12 3.46
CA LYS A 122 -24.64 16.27 2.49
C LYS A 122 -24.11 17.07 1.31
N GLU A 123 -24.90 17.99 0.78
CA GLU A 123 -24.45 18.89 -0.29
C GLU A 123 -23.31 19.78 0.17
N VAL A 124 -23.40 20.34 1.38
CA VAL A 124 -22.33 21.17 1.97
C VAL A 124 -21.05 20.35 2.13
N LEU A 125 -21.14 19.11 2.62
CA LEU A 125 -19.98 18.22 2.74
C LEU A 125 -19.34 17.94 1.38
N ASN A 126 -20.15 17.59 0.38
CA ASN A 126 -19.66 17.30 -0.97
C ASN A 126 -18.96 18.54 -1.55
N TYR A 127 -19.60 19.71 -1.47
CA TYR A 127 -19.02 20.95 -1.98
C TYR A 127 -17.73 21.33 -1.26
N ALA A 128 -17.66 21.17 0.07
CA ALA A 128 -16.44 21.39 0.85
C ALA A 128 -15.28 20.50 0.36
N ASN A 129 -15.57 19.22 0.14
CA ASN A 129 -14.57 18.25 -0.30
C ASN A 129 -14.15 18.49 -1.76
N GLU A 130 -15.10 18.81 -2.65
CA GLU A 130 -14.87 19.01 -4.08
C GLU A 130 -14.17 20.35 -4.39
N ASN A 131 -14.56 21.43 -3.72
CA ASN A 131 -14.15 22.79 -4.09
C ASN A 131 -13.10 23.38 -3.14
N TYR A 132 -12.98 22.83 -1.93
CA TYR A 132 -12.05 23.34 -0.91
C TYR A 132 -11.12 22.24 -0.36
N ASN A 133 -11.19 21.03 -0.92
CA ASN A 133 -10.39 19.87 -0.52
C ASN A 133 -10.45 19.59 0.98
N MET A 134 -11.62 19.80 1.58
CA MET A 134 -11.86 19.35 2.93
C MET A 134 -11.82 17.81 2.89
N SER A 135 -11.06 17.17 3.78
CA SER A 135 -10.86 15.70 3.74
C SER A 135 -11.87 14.96 4.62
N TRP A 136 -13.06 15.55 4.77
CA TRP A 136 -14.05 15.12 5.74
C TRP A 136 -14.89 13.96 5.20
N LYS A 137 -15.00 12.90 5.99
CA LYS A 137 -15.75 11.68 5.62
C LYS A 137 -17.17 11.65 6.16
N GLN A 138 -17.42 12.36 7.25
CA GLN A 138 -18.66 12.31 8.01
C GLN A 138 -19.19 13.73 8.20
N ASN A 139 -20.50 13.83 8.36
CA ASN A 139 -21.20 15.11 8.49
C ASN A 139 -20.88 15.89 9.77
N GLY A 140 -20.20 15.29 10.76
CA GLY A 140 -19.94 15.93 12.06
C GLY A 140 -19.27 17.31 11.95
N GLN A 141 -18.28 17.45 11.06
CA GLN A 141 -17.60 18.74 10.82
C GLN A 141 -18.50 19.81 10.21
N ILE A 142 -19.53 19.41 9.46
CA ILE A 142 -20.51 20.31 8.87
C ILE A 142 -21.59 20.66 9.91
N HIS A 143 -22.07 19.66 10.67
CA HIS A 143 -23.04 19.89 11.75
C HIS A 143 -22.52 20.89 12.78
N GLU A 144 -21.27 20.74 13.21
CA GLU A 144 -20.62 21.65 14.15
C GLU A 144 -20.52 23.07 13.59
N ARG A 145 -20.10 23.24 12.33
CA ARG A 145 -20.04 24.54 11.65
C ARG A 145 -21.41 25.20 11.51
N LEU A 146 -22.41 24.44 11.08
CA LEU A 146 -23.77 24.95 10.95
C LEU A 146 -24.36 25.36 12.30
N ALA A 147 -24.08 24.62 13.36
CA ALA A 147 -24.49 24.98 14.72
C ALA A 147 -23.82 26.29 15.19
N TRP A 148 -22.50 26.44 14.99
CA TRP A 148 -21.79 27.70 15.25
C TRP A 148 -22.39 28.85 14.45
N LEU A 149 -22.56 28.71 13.14
CA LEU A 149 -23.10 29.77 12.29
C LEU A 149 -24.54 30.15 12.67
N ASN A 150 -25.33 29.19 13.14
CA ASN A 150 -26.67 29.44 13.67
C ASN A 150 -26.61 30.24 14.97
N ASP A 151 -25.73 29.87 15.90
CA ASP A 151 -25.56 30.53 17.21
C ASP A 151 -24.97 31.94 17.07
N LEU A 152 -24.13 32.16 16.06
CA LEU A 152 -23.64 33.47 15.66
C LEU A 152 -24.72 34.33 14.96
N GLY A 153 -25.84 33.73 14.55
CA GLY A 153 -26.95 34.43 13.90
C GLY A 153 -26.75 34.71 12.41
N LEU A 154 -25.93 33.94 11.70
CA LEU A 154 -25.59 34.17 10.28
C LEU A 154 -26.42 33.33 9.29
N ILE A 155 -27.18 32.35 9.79
CA ILE A 155 -27.97 31.43 8.96
C ILE A 155 -29.36 31.21 9.55
N ASN A 156 -30.27 30.76 8.70
CA ASN A 156 -31.57 30.21 9.09
C ASN A 156 -31.57 28.69 8.84
N SER A 157 -32.16 27.93 9.77
CA SER A 157 -32.35 26.49 9.63
C SER A 157 -33.82 26.15 9.36
N MET A 158 -34.07 25.30 8.37
CA MET A 158 -35.38 24.77 8.04
C MET A 158 -35.50 23.35 8.62
N SER A 159 -35.77 23.27 9.92
CA SER A 159 -35.63 22.06 10.74
C SER A 159 -36.31 20.80 10.15
N TYR A 160 -37.52 20.94 9.60
CA TYR A 160 -38.25 19.81 8.98
C TYR A 160 -37.56 19.28 7.71
N LYS A 161 -37.04 20.18 6.87
CA LYS A 161 -36.41 19.82 5.59
C LYS A 161 -34.91 19.55 5.70
N LYS A 162 -34.31 19.80 6.88
CA LYS A 162 -32.86 19.73 7.12
C LYS A 162 -32.05 20.56 6.11
N LEU A 163 -32.60 21.73 5.75
CA LEU A 163 -31.98 22.70 4.85
C LEU A 163 -31.47 23.90 5.65
N TYR A 164 -30.37 24.47 5.18
CA TYR A 164 -29.72 25.64 5.77
C TYR A 164 -29.53 26.69 4.70
N VAL A 165 -29.79 27.95 5.05
CA VAL A 165 -29.67 29.08 4.13
C VAL A 165 -29.09 30.29 4.87
N ILE A 166 -28.26 31.07 4.19
CA ILE A 166 -27.71 32.32 4.72
C ILE A 166 -28.83 33.35 4.96
N ASN A 167 -28.78 34.09 6.08
CA ASN A 167 -29.71 35.20 6.35
C ASN A 167 -29.08 36.56 5.98
N GLN A 168 -29.75 37.67 6.30
CA GLN A 168 -29.25 39.00 5.94
C GLN A 168 -27.91 39.33 6.63
N GLU A 169 -27.76 39.01 7.91
CA GLU A 169 -26.49 39.23 8.63
C GLU A 169 -25.35 38.38 8.05
N GLY A 170 -25.63 37.13 7.68
CA GLY A 170 -24.68 36.30 6.95
C GLY A 170 -24.27 36.92 5.61
N ARG A 171 -25.19 37.55 4.88
CA ARG A 171 -24.90 38.25 3.60
C ARG A 171 -23.98 39.45 3.84
N ASN A 172 -24.30 40.29 4.82
CA ASN A 172 -23.46 41.42 5.22
C ASN A 172 -22.05 40.93 5.64
N PHE A 173 -21.99 39.81 6.37
CA PHE A 173 -20.73 39.20 6.81
C PHE A 173 -19.84 38.76 5.65
N ILE A 174 -20.39 38.06 4.64
CA ILE A 174 -19.59 37.62 3.49
C ILE A 174 -19.25 38.75 2.51
N GLU A 175 -19.89 39.92 2.60
CA GLU A 175 -19.46 41.13 1.88
C GLU A 175 -18.19 41.72 2.52
N LYS A 176 -18.14 41.77 3.86
CA LYS A 176 -16.97 42.22 4.63
C LYS A 176 -15.83 41.20 4.61
N TYR A 177 -16.15 39.91 4.70
CA TYR A 177 -15.20 38.79 4.69
C TYR A 177 -15.53 37.83 3.54
N PRO A 178 -15.17 38.20 2.29
CA PRO A 178 -15.51 37.41 1.11
C PRO A 178 -14.96 35.99 1.18
N PRO A 179 -15.71 35.00 0.66
CA PRO A 179 -15.22 33.64 0.59
C PRO A 179 -13.98 33.59 -0.28
N LEU A 180 -13.04 32.71 0.06
CA LEU A 180 -11.99 32.36 -0.87
C LEU A 180 -12.65 31.80 -2.14
N LYS A 181 -12.32 32.36 -3.31
CA LYS A 181 -12.76 31.80 -4.59
C LYS A 181 -12.40 30.31 -4.61
N SER A 182 -13.26 29.49 -5.21
CA SER A 182 -13.01 28.07 -5.44
C SER A 182 -11.84 27.92 -6.42
N PHE A 183 -10.64 28.17 -5.93
CA PHE A 183 -9.43 27.70 -6.54
C PHE A 183 -9.41 26.19 -6.33
N ASN A 184 -8.83 25.47 -7.27
CA ASN A 184 -8.39 24.09 -7.04
C ASN A 184 -7.44 24.09 -5.83
N ILE A 185 -7.98 24.03 -4.60
CA ILE A 185 -7.19 23.91 -3.36
C ILE A 185 -6.58 22.49 -3.29
N SER A 186 -6.87 21.62 -4.26
CA SER A 186 -5.96 20.58 -4.71
C SER A 186 -5.11 21.07 -5.90
N GLU A 187 -3.78 20.99 -5.76
CA GLU A 187 -2.77 21.02 -6.83
C GLU A 187 -2.07 22.34 -7.19
N TYR A 188 -1.42 22.95 -6.21
CA TYR A 188 -0.01 23.29 -6.48
C TYR A 188 0.80 23.04 -5.22
N VAL A 189 1.15 21.76 -4.99
CA VAL A 189 2.45 21.52 -4.34
C VAL A 189 3.43 21.96 -5.39
N GLN A 190 3.89 23.21 -5.29
CA GLN A 190 4.91 23.72 -6.19
C GLN A 190 6.06 22.72 -6.15
N ASP A 191 6.34 22.14 -7.31
CA ASP A 191 7.52 21.32 -7.44
C ASP A 191 8.73 22.24 -7.40
N ILE A 192 9.35 22.32 -6.22
CA ILE A 192 10.55 23.13 -6.00
C ILE A 192 11.74 22.65 -6.85
N THR A 193 11.67 21.41 -7.37
CA THR A 193 12.68 20.81 -8.22
C THR A 193 12.43 21.05 -9.71
N ALA A 194 11.36 21.75 -10.10
CA ALA A 194 10.97 21.95 -11.50
C ALA A 194 12.03 22.62 -12.38
N LYS A 195 13.00 23.33 -11.78
CA LYS A 195 14.10 24.00 -12.51
C LYS A 195 15.33 23.10 -12.71
N GLU A 196 15.38 21.94 -12.06
CA GLU A 196 16.48 20.98 -12.21
C GLU A 196 16.44 20.37 -13.61
N LYS A 197 17.61 20.16 -14.22
CA LYS A 197 17.71 19.65 -15.60
C LYS A 197 18.31 18.26 -15.70
N LEU A 198 19.19 17.90 -14.77
CA LEU A 198 19.93 16.65 -14.78
C LEU A 198 20.30 16.28 -13.34
N ILE A 199 20.33 14.98 -13.06
CA ILE A 199 20.99 14.41 -11.88
C ILE A 199 22.20 13.63 -12.36
N LYS A 200 23.37 14.00 -11.86
CA LYS A 200 24.61 13.25 -12.06
C LYS A 200 24.98 12.60 -10.74
N LEU A 201 25.08 11.27 -10.73
CA LEU A 201 25.49 10.55 -9.53
C LEU A 201 26.99 10.72 -9.30
N PRO A 202 27.43 10.98 -8.05
CA PRO A 202 28.84 10.95 -7.69
C PRO A 202 29.43 9.56 -7.94
N GLU A 203 30.72 9.49 -8.27
CA GLU A 203 31.44 8.23 -8.53
C GLU A 203 31.32 7.24 -7.36
N TRP A 204 31.43 7.73 -6.12
CA TRP A 204 31.29 6.89 -4.93
C TRP A 204 29.89 6.27 -4.76
N ILE A 205 28.83 6.87 -5.34
CA ILE A 205 27.52 6.23 -5.39
C ILE A 205 27.53 5.10 -6.39
N GLU A 206 28.19 5.25 -7.54
CA GLU A 206 28.33 4.16 -8.51
C GLU A 206 29.10 2.97 -7.91
N GLU A 207 30.20 3.25 -7.21
CA GLU A 207 31.03 2.25 -6.51
C GLU A 207 30.27 1.51 -5.39
N LEU A 208 29.23 2.12 -4.83
CA LEU A 208 28.44 1.52 -3.76
C LEU A 208 27.78 0.20 -4.18
N GLY A 209 27.56 -0.03 -5.48
CA GLY A 209 26.90 -1.25 -5.98
C GLY A 209 25.46 -1.37 -5.45
N TRP A 210 24.71 -0.27 -5.47
CA TRP A 210 23.36 -0.17 -4.92
C TRP A 210 22.28 -0.88 -5.74
N ASN A 211 22.58 -1.27 -6.99
CA ASN A 211 21.69 -2.05 -7.83
C ASN A 211 21.78 -3.54 -7.50
N VAL A 212 21.25 -3.91 -6.33
CA VAL A 212 21.15 -5.31 -5.88
C VAL A 212 19.78 -5.87 -6.27
N ASN A 213 19.75 -7.14 -6.67
CA ASN A 213 18.50 -7.84 -6.96
C ASN A 213 17.51 -7.70 -5.80
N ASN A 214 16.24 -7.45 -6.13
CA ASN A 214 15.21 -7.20 -5.12
C ASN A 214 14.97 -8.38 -4.17
N ILE A 215 15.27 -9.60 -4.59
CA ILE A 215 15.12 -10.83 -3.79
C ILE A 215 16.09 -10.84 -2.60
N ASP A 216 17.28 -10.26 -2.77
CA ASP A 216 18.35 -10.30 -1.76
C ASP A 216 18.22 -9.19 -0.69
N ARG A 217 17.21 -8.31 -0.84
CA ARG A 217 16.99 -7.15 0.03
C ARG A 217 16.01 -7.45 1.16
N LYS A 218 16.12 -6.73 2.28
CA LYS A 218 15.26 -6.87 3.47
C LYS A 218 13.91 -6.18 3.28
N ASP A 219 12.84 -6.79 3.82
CA ASP A 219 11.47 -6.25 3.72
C ASP A 219 11.17 -5.10 4.69
N GLY A 220 11.55 -5.26 5.95
CA GLY A 220 11.28 -4.26 6.99
C GLY A 220 12.34 -3.17 6.96
N LEU A 221 11.93 -1.92 6.75
CA LEU A 221 12.83 -0.79 6.96
C LEU A 221 13.20 -0.72 8.45
N GLY A 222 14.45 -0.39 8.75
CA GLY A 222 14.89 -0.21 10.14
C GLY A 222 14.23 0.99 10.82
N TYR A 223 14.35 1.03 12.14
CA TYR A 223 13.71 2.05 12.98
C TYR A 223 14.53 3.34 13.01
N ILE A 224 13.86 4.50 12.95
CA ILE A 224 14.49 5.83 13.09
C ILE A 224 13.78 6.62 14.20
N PRO A 225 14.48 7.05 15.28
CA PRO A 225 13.93 7.86 16.36
C PRO A 225 13.42 9.24 15.89
N GLY A 226 12.46 9.84 16.62
CA GLY A 226 12.04 11.23 16.40
C GLY A 226 11.12 11.49 15.21
N GLY A 227 10.80 10.47 14.41
CA GLY A 227 9.82 10.54 13.33
C GLY A 227 10.41 10.90 11.95
N ARG A 228 9.55 10.80 10.93
CA ARG A 228 10.00 10.64 9.52
C ARG A 228 10.46 11.91 8.82
N ALA A 229 10.05 13.09 9.31
CA ALA A 229 10.30 14.37 8.66
C ALA A 229 11.76 14.85 8.80
N LYS A 230 12.47 14.38 9.82
CA LYS A 230 13.85 14.78 10.15
C LYS A 230 14.84 13.61 10.16
N ALA A 231 14.47 12.51 9.49
CA ALA A 231 15.25 11.28 9.51
C ALA A 231 16.70 11.48 9.04
N THR A 232 16.90 12.18 7.92
CA THR A 232 18.23 12.46 7.37
C THR A 232 19.03 13.36 8.31
N GLU A 233 18.45 14.44 8.83
CA GLU A 233 19.09 15.34 9.79
C GLU A 233 19.59 14.56 11.01
N LEU A 234 18.79 13.65 11.56
CA LEU A 234 19.20 12.79 12.66
C LEU A 234 20.38 11.90 12.28
N ILE A 235 20.30 11.22 11.14
CA ILE A 235 21.38 10.33 10.65
C ILE A 235 22.69 11.11 10.49
N LEU A 236 22.64 12.29 9.89
CA LEU A 236 23.83 13.14 9.72
C LEU A 236 24.42 13.59 11.05
N ASN A 237 23.58 13.99 12.02
CA ASN A 237 24.05 14.33 13.37
C ASN A 237 24.79 13.17 14.05
N ILE A 238 24.34 11.92 13.83
CA ILE A 238 25.01 10.73 14.39
C ILE A 238 26.32 10.47 13.68
N ILE A 239 26.33 10.50 12.35
CA ILE A 239 27.55 10.37 11.53
C ILE A 239 28.59 11.43 11.93
N GLU A 240 28.19 12.67 12.19
CA GLU A 240 29.07 13.73 12.67
C GLU A 240 29.59 13.43 14.10
N PHE A 241 28.69 13.01 15.00
CA PHE A 241 29.04 12.68 16.37
C PHE A 241 29.98 11.47 16.49
N THR A 242 29.90 10.52 15.55
CA THR A 242 30.75 9.32 15.49
C THR A 242 31.97 9.45 14.58
N LEU A 243 32.34 10.66 14.13
CA LEU A 243 33.57 10.88 13.36
C LEU A 243 34.83 10.40 14.10
N ASN A 244 34.79 10.42 15.43
CA ASN A 244 35.72 9.69 16.27
C ASN A 244 34.95 8.57 16.96
N ALA A 245 35.57 7.41 17.16
CA ALA A 245 35.02 6.28 17.90
C ALA A 245 34.23 6.70 19.17
N LYS A 246 32.95 6.30 19.24
CA LYS A 246 32.05 6.53 20.39
C LYS A 246 31.51 5.22 20.92
N ASP A 247 31.41 5.12 22.23
CA ASP A 247 30.72 4.02 22.88
C ASP A 247 29.19 4.15 22.81
N THR A 248 28.49 3.05 23.07
CA THR A 248 27.02 2.96 22.98
C THR A 248 26.31 3.81 24.03
N GLU A 249 26.91 4.03 25.20
CA GLU A 249 26.33 4.83 26.29
C GLU A 249 26.36 6.32 25.91
N SER A 250 27.50 6.81 25.43
CA SER A 250 27.67 8.15 24.87
C SER A 250 26.67 8.44 23.74
N LEU A 251 26.49 7.47 22.83
CA LEU A 251 25.50 7.56 21.74
C LEU A 251 24.06 7.57 22.25
N SER A 252 23.75 6.72 23.23
CA SER A 252 22.42 6.64 23.82
C SER A 252 22.05 7.93 24.52
N ASN A 253 22.99 8.52 25.27
CA ASN A 253 22.80 9.81 25.93
C ASN A 253 22.56 10.92 24.90
N TYR A 254 23.40 11.01 23.86
CA TYR A 254 23.25 12.00 22.80
C TYR A 254 21.90 11.92 22.07
N ILE A 255 21.46 10.70 21.74
CA ILE A 255 20.17 10.48 21.06
C ILE A 255 19.00 10.75 22.02
N ASN A 256 19.10 10.34 23.28
CA ASN A 256 18.02 10.52 24.26
C ASN A 256 17.83 12.01 24.62
N ASP A 257 18.91 12.77 24.78
CA ASP A 257 18.85 14.21 25.06
C ASP A 257 18.14 14.98 23.94
N LYS A 258 18.41 14.63 22.68
CA LYS A 258 17.77 15.29 21.52
C LYS A 258 16.36 14.78 21.21
N PHE A 259 16.07 13.48 21.41
CA PHE A 259 14.86 12.84 20.86
C PHE A 259 13.98 12.09 21.86
N LYS A 260 14.36 12.05 23.15
CA LYS A 260 13.60 11.44 24.26
C LYS A 260 13.10 10.02 23.94
N CYS A 261 14.02 9.13 23.57
CA CYS A 261 13.68 7.77 23.16
C CYS A 261 14.19 6.71 24.15
N LYS A 262 13.50 5.56 24.21
CA LYS A 262 13.90 4.41 25.01
C LYS A 262 15.21 3.80 24.48
N GLU A 263 16.01 3.21 25.36
CA GLU A 263 17.29 2.58 25.00
C GLU A 263 17.16 1.50 23.90
N SER A 264 16.10 0.69 23.94
CA SER A 264 15.84 -0.32 22.90
C SER A 264 15.61 0.28 21.51
N SER A 265 15.07 1.50 21.43
CA SER A 265 14.92 2.26 20.19
C SER A 265 16.27 2.72 19.63
N VAL A 266 17.22 3.06 20.50
CA VAL A 266 18.58 3.45 20.11
C VAL A 266 19.33 2.26 19.51
N ASN A 267 19.33 1.10 20.18
CA ASN A 267 20.00 -0.10 19.67
C ASN A 267 19.45 -0.54 18.30
N SER A 268 18.13 -0.46 18.12
CA SER A 268 17.48 -0.75 16.83
C SER A 268 17.92 0.24 15.74
N PHE A 269 18.12 1.51 16.09
CA PHE A 269 18.58 2.54 15.17
C PHE A 269 20.06 2.35 14.80
N LEU A 270 20.95 2.09 15.76
CA LEU A 270 22.36 1.81 15.49
C LEU A 270 22.51 0.59 14.58
N THR A 271 21.74 -0.48 14.83
CA THR A 271 21.69 -1.66 13.96
C THR A 271 21.27 -1.29 12.53
N PHE A 272 20.32 -0.37 12.37
CA PHE A 272 19.91 0.13 11.06
C PHE A 272 21.06 0.87 10.35
N LEU A 273 21.76 1.78 11.04
CA LEU A 273 22.90 2.52 10.46
C LEU A 273 24.07 1.60 10.09
N THR A 274 24.38 0.61 10.93
CA THR A 274 25.42 -0.39 10.63
C THR A 274 25.05 -1.24 9.42
N ASN A 275 23.78 -1.64 9.29
CA ASN A 275 23.33 -2.36 8.09
C ASN A 275 23.49 -1.53 6.81
N LEU A 276 23.27 -0.21 6.89
CA LEU A 276 23.51 0.70 5.76
C LEU A 276 25.00 0.93 5.46
N LYS A 277 25.92 0.45 6.32
CA LYS A 277 27.37 0.65 6.24
C LYS A 277 27.80 2.12 6.22
N ILE A 278 27.03 2.98 6.87
CA ILE A 278 27.36 4.41 7.06
C ILE A 278 28.06 4.66 8.40
N ILE A 279 27.96 3.71 9.33
CA ILE A 279 28.80 3.61 10.53
C ILE A 279 29.29 2.16 10.65
N ASP A 280 30.49 1.99 11.19
CA ASP A 280 31.11 0.70 11.47
C ASP A 280 31.11 0.42 12.97
N ARG A 281 30.88 -0.85 13.33
CA ARG A 281 31.02 -1.33 14.71
C ARG A 281 32.42 -1.91 14.88
N ILE A 282 33.35 -1.10 15.41
CA ILE A 282 34.78 -1.44 15.53
C ILE A 282 35.11 -2.18 16.84
N GLY A 283 34.17 -2.23 17.79
CA GLY A 283 34.29 -3.00 19.03
C GLY A 283 32.94 -3.46 19.54
N GLU A 284 32.90 -4.21 20.64
CA GLU A 284 31.65 -4.76 21.16
C GLU A 284 30.58 -3.69 21.39
N LYS A 285 30.95 -2.48 21.84
CA LYS A 285 30.03 -1.38 22.07
C LYS A 285 30.51 -0.06 21.50
N VAL A 286 31.39 -0.09 20.50
CA VAL A 286 32.05 1.09 19.95
C VAL A 286 31.75 1.22 18.46
N TYR A 287 31.34 2.42 18.06
CA TYR A 287 30.96 2.76 16.70
C TYR A 287 31.78 3.95 16.19
N GLU A 288 32.12 3.90 14.91
CA GLU A 288 32.83 4.97 14.22
C GLU A 288 32.21 5.18 12.83
N THR A 289 32.29 6.41 12.33
CA THR A 289 31.77 6.75 11.01
C THR A 289 32.60 6.09 9.91
N SER A 290 31.94 5.41 8.97
CA SER A 290 32.62 4.77 7.83
C SER A 290 33.01 5.81 6.77
N ASP A 291 33.87 5.43 5.82
CA ASP A 291 34.22 6.28 4.67
C ASP A 291 32.97 6.72 3.88
N TYR A 292 31.98 5.84 3.75
CA TYR A 292 30.70 6.17 3.12
C TYR A 292 29.86 7.11 3.98
N GLY A 293 29.91 6.98 5.30
CA GLY A 293 29.31 7.95 6.22
C GLY A 293 29.91 9.35 6.05
N ILE A 294 31.24 9.46 5.96
CA ILE A 294 31.93 10.73 5.70
C ILE A 294 31.53 11.32 4.34
N LYS A 295 31.50 10.49 3.28
CA LYS A 295 31.06 10.92 1.94
C LYS A 295 29.61 11.42 1.94
N LEU A 296 28.72 10.75 2.68
CA LEU A 296 27.32 11.16 2.83
C LEU A 296 27.21 12.49 3.61
N LEU A 297 27.97 12.65 4.70
CA LEU A 297 27.99 13.87 5.53
C LEU A 297 28.37 15.11 4.71
N ASN A 298 29.37 14.97 3.84
CA ASN A 298 29.91 16.05 3.04
C ASN A 298 29.19 16.26 1.69
N SER A 299 28.08 15.56 1.46
CA SER A 299 27.37 15.63 0.18
C SER A 299 26.44 16.85 0.06
N ASP A 300 26.21 17.30 -1.17
CA ASP A 300 25.30 18.40 -1.52
C ASP A 300 23.82 18.02 -1.44
N HIS A 301 23.53 16.72 -1.55
CA HIS A 301 22.18 16.16 -1.54
C HIS A 301 22.05 14.92 -0.62
N PRO A 302 22.27 15.05 0.70
CA PRO A 302 22.30 13.91 1.61
C PRO A 302 20.98 13.15 1.67
N ASP A 303 19.84 13.84 1.57
CA ASP A 303 18.52 13.18 1.51
C ASP A 303 18.38 12.25 0.30
N LEU A 304 18.94 12.66 -0.85
CA LEU A 304 18.91 11.89 -2.08
C LEU A 304 19.86 10.70 -2.00
N TYR A 305 21.11 10.93 -1.60
CA TYR A 305 22.13 9.88 -1.57
C TYR A 305 21.90 8.84 -0.49
N LEU A 306 21.29 9.21 0.65
CA LEU A 306 20.87 8.27 1.68
C LEU A 306 19.93 7.18 1.11
N LEU A 307 19.07 7.53 0.14
CA LEU A 307 18.18 6.55 -0.48
C LEU A 307 18.90 5.45 -1.25
N PHE A 308 20.13 5.66 -1.73
CA PHE A 308 20.91 4.63 -2.41
C PHE A 308 21.39 3.56 -1.43
N PHE A 309 21.84 3.97 -0.24
CA PHE A 309 22.15 3.03 0.86
C PHE A 309 20.90 2.26 1.30
N ILE A 310 19.78 2.96 1.46
CA ILE A 310 18.52 2.31 1.85
C ILE A 310 18.05 1.35 0.75
N ASN A 311 18.10 1.75 -0.52
CA ASN A 311 17.69 0.91 -1.65
C ASN A 311 18.56 -0.34 -1.77
N LYS A 312 19.86 -0.25 -1.47
CA LYS A 312 20.78 -1.39 -1.50
C LYS A 312 20.38 -2.49 -0.51
N GLU A 313 19.91 -2.11 0.67
CA GLU A 313 19.62 -3.04 1.75
C GLU A 313 18.15 -3.43 1.87
N TYR A 314 17.22 -2.58 1.38
CA TYR A 314 15.78 -2.73 1.62
C TYR A 314 14.97 -2.72 0.32
N LYS A 315 13.95 -3.58 0.27
CA LYS A 315 13.05 -3.72 -0.89
C LYS A 315 12.16 -2.49 -1.07
N TYR A 316 11.78 -2.26 -2.33
CA TYR A 316 10.68 -1.37 -2.73
C TYR A 316 10.89 0.10 -2.32
N ILE A 317 12.06 0.66 -2.69
CA ILE A 317 12.41 2.06 -2.47
C ILE A 317 12.33 2.80 -3.79
N PHE A 318 13.24 2.52 -4.71
CA PHE A 318 13.24 3.14 -6.03
C PHE A 318 12.18 2.56 -6.95
N GLU A 319 11.74 1.33 -6.72
CA GLU A 319 10.62 0.69 -7.42
C GLU A 319 9.33 1.52 -7.33
N ILE A 320 9.12 2.26 -6.22
CA ILE A 320 7.99 3.18 -6.07
C ILE A 320 8.02 4.26 -7.16
N LEU A 321 9.19 4.71 -7.59
CA LEU A 321 9.30 5.73 -8.64
C LEU A 321 8.81 5.19 -9.99
N PHE A 322 9.12 3.94 -10.31
CA PHE A 322 8.64 3.28 -11.53
C PHE A 322 7.13 3.10 -11.49
N VAL A 323 6.59 2.69 -10.34
CA VAL A 323 5.14 2.60 -10.13
C VAL A 323 4.43 3.94 -10.33
N LEU A 324 5.02 5.03 -9.82
CA LEU A 324 4.45 6.38 -9.91
C LEU A 324 4.66 7.05 -11.28
N GLU A 325 5.55 6.52 -12.11
CA GLU A 325 5.71 6.96 -13.50
C GLU A 325 4.48 6.58 -14.34
N GLU A 326 3.94 5.38 -14.12
CA GLU A 326 2.77 4.90 -14.86
C GLU A 326 1.53 5.76 -14.58
N SER A 327 1.26 6.03 -13.29
CA SER A 327 0.17 6.91 -12.87
C SER A 327 0.25 7.25 -11.38
N PRO A 328 -0.37 8.37 -10.96
CA PRO A 328 -0.45 8.71 -9.54
C PRO A 328 -1.19 7.65 -8.70
N GLN A 329 -0.57 7.20 -7.60
CA GLN A 329 -1.09 6.14 -6.73
C GLN A 329 -1.36 6.62 -5.29
N GLU A 330 -2.39 6.08 -4.64
CA GLU A 330 -2.56 6.19 -3.20
C GLU A 330 -1.57 5.28 -2.43
N PRO A 331 -1.22 5.58 -1.17
CA PRO A 331 -0.38 4.70 -0.34
C PRO A 331 -0.87 3.25 -0.24
N LYS A 332 -2.17 3.01 -0.32
CA LYS A 332 -2.75 1.66 -0.31
C LYS A 332 -2.50 0.91 -1.63
N GLU A 333 -2.54 1.62 -2.75
CA GLU A 333 -2.28 1.04 -4.06
C GLU A 333 -0.78 0.72 -4.20
N LEU A 334 0.09 1.58 -3.66
CA LEU A 334 1.53 1.30 -3.55
C LEU A 334 1.83 0.05 -2.73
N ILE A 335 1.11 -0.19 -1.62
CA ILE A 335 1.25 -1.44 -0.85
C ILE A 335 0.87 -2.64 -1.71
N ALA A 336 -0.30 -2.59 -2.37
CA ALA A 336 -0.79 -3.69 -3.17
C ALA A 336 0.23 -4.07 -4.26
N ARG A 337 0.73 -3.08 -5.02
CA ARG A 337 1.79 -3.31 -6.03
C ARG A 337 3.08 -3.85 -5.43
N GLY A 338 3.49 -3.35 -4.26
CA GLY A 338 4.67 -3.84 -3.57
C GLY A 338 4.63 -5.34 -3.30
N VAL A 339 3.46 -5.86 -2.89
CA VAL A 339 3.25 -7.30 -2.64
C VAL A 339 3.09 -8.09 -3.95
N THR A 340 2.28 -7.60 -4.89
CA THR A 340 1.93 -8.35 -6.10
C THR A 340 3.07 -8.39 -7.10
N GLU A 341 3.82 -7.31 -7.26
CA GLU A 341 4.83 -7.14 -8.32
C GLU A 341 6.27 -7.14 -7.79
N PHE A 342 6.50 -6.69 -6.56
CA PHE A 342 7.86 -6.45 -6.02
C PHE A 342 8.21 -7.32 -4.81
N ASN A 343 7.49 -8.44 -4.59
CA ASN A 343 7.76 -9.44 -3.56
C ASN A 343 7.97 -8.85 -2.15
N MET A 344 7.18 -7.83 -1.80
CA MET A 344 7.10 -7.38 -0.41
C MET A 344 6.29 -8.36 0.44
N ASN A 345 6.80 -8.69 1.62
CA ASN A 345 6.15 -9.62 2.55
C ASN A 345 5.15 -8.94 3.50
N SER A 346 5.01 -7.61 3.47
CA SER A 346 4.26 -6.87 4.49
C SER A 346 3.36 -5.79 3.91
N GLU A 347 2.07 -5.87 4.27
CA GLU A 347 1.06 -4.87 3.88
C GLU A 347 0.92 -3.71 4.87
N ARG A 348 1.80 -3.60 5.86
CA ARG A 348 1.55 -2.64 6.93
C ARG A 348 1.73 -1.20 6.42
N LEU A 349 0.71 -0.38 6.68
CA LEU A 349 0.64 1.02 6.26
C LEU A 349 1.76 1.89 6.87
N ASP A 350 2.27 1.55 8.04
CA ASP A 350 3.43 2.22 8.65
C ASP A 350 4.67 2.11 7.76
N ARG A 351 4.96 0.91 7.25
CA ARG A 351 6.16 0.61 6.46
C ARG A 351 6.19 1.30 5.10
N ILE A 352 5.05 1.39 4.40
CA ILE A 352 5.00 2.15 3.14
C ILE A 352 5.16 3.65 3.40
N ARG A 353 4.58 4.15 4.51
CA ARG A 353 4.64 5.58 4.84
C ARG A 353 6.05 6.02 5.20
N GLU A 354 6.88 5.13 5.73
CA GLU A 354 8.31 5.39 5.97
C GLU A 354 9.06 5.59 4.66
N ARG A 355 8.89 4.68 3.70
CA ARG A 355 9.47 4.78 2.36
C ARG A 355 9.03 6.07 1.66
N ILE A 356 7.73 6.35 1.67
CA ILE A 356 7.15 7.58 1.13
C ILE A 356 7.76 8.82 1.79
N ALA A 357 8.02 8.78 3.10
CA ALA A 357 8.61 9.92 3.79
C ALA A 357 10.06 10.17 3.37
N HIS A 358 10.89 9.13 3.24
CA HIS A 358 12.25 9.30 2.71
C HIS A 358 12.25 9.85 1.27
N LEU A 359 11.38 9.33 0.40
CA LEU A 359 11.21 9.84 -0.96
C LEU A 359 10.74 11.31 -1.00
N LYS A 360 9.89 11.72 -0.05
CA LYS A 360 9.45 13.11 0.11
C LYS A 360 10.54 14.02 0.67
N ASN A 361 11.36 13.54 1.59
CA ASN A 361 12.49 14.30 2.12
C ASN A 361 13.50 14.60 1.00
N ALA A 362 13.81 13.58 0.18
CA ALA A 362 14.64 13.70 -1.03
C ALA A 362 14.00 14.49 -2.18
N LYS A 363 12.74 14.93 -2.02
CA LYS A 363 11.96 15.67 -3.02
C LYS A 363 11.76 14.91 -4.33
N LEU A 364 11.68 13.58 -4.29
CA LEU A 364 11.46 12.72 -5.46
C LEU A 364 9.97 12.54 -5.78
N ILE A 365 9.10 12.73 -4.79
CA ILE A 365 7.65 12.58 -4.93
C ILE A 365 6.90 13.71 -4.21
N LEU A 366 5.70 14.03 -4.69
CA LEU A 366 4.77 14.98 -4.09
C LEU A 366 3.34 14.43 -4.01
N ASN A 367 2.50 15.08 -3.21
CA ASN A 367 1.07 14.80 -3.19
C ASN A 367 0.42 15.30 -4.50
N ASP A 368 -0.53 14.53 -4.99
CA ASP A 368 -1.34 14.82 -6.18
C ASP A 368 -2.82 15.02 -5.81
N LYS A 369 -3.74 15.08 -6.78
CA LYS A 369 -5.20 15.06 -6.56
C LYS A 369 -5.64 13.81 -5.78
N GLY A 370 -6.61 13.99 -4.87
CA GLY A 370 -7.01 12.91 -3.96
C GLY A 370 -5.85 12.50 -3.05
N LYS A 371 -5.88 11.36 -2.37
CA LYS A 371 -4.77 10.94 -1.49
C LYS A 371 -3.56 10.38 -2.25
N LYS A 372 -3.44 10.73 -3.53
CA LYS A 372 -2.47 10.17 -4.45
C LYS A 372 -1.12 10.87 -4.34
N LEU A 373 -0.10 10.18 -4.80
CA LEU A 373 1.28 10.61 -4.89
C LEU A 373 1.69 10.58 -6.36
N LYS A 374 2.57 11.49 -6.76
CA LYS A 374 3.18 11.51 -8.10
C LYS A 374 4.67 11.85 -8.01
N LEU A 375 5.41 11.60 -9.08
CA LEU A 375 6.80 12.01 -9.22
C LEU A 375 6.94 13.54 -9.22
N SER A 376 8.03 14.04 -8.64
CA SER A 376 8.57 15.36 -8.96
C SER A 376 9.42 15.33 -10.22
N ASN A 377 9.82 16.51 -10.70
CA ASN A 377 10.83 16.67 -11.73
C ASN A 377 12.14 15.97 -11.33
N ARG A 378 12.62 16.15 -10.10
CA ARG A 378 13.79 15.40 -9.59
C ARG A 378 13.54 13.89 -9.60
N GLY A 379 12.35 13.44 -9.23
CA GLY A 379 11.93 12.05 -9.29
C GLY A 379 12.03 11.47 -10.70
N GLN A 380 11.55 12.21 -11.71
CA GLN A 380 11.63 11.85 -13.12
C GLN A 380 13.08 11.82 -13.64
N LEU A 381 13.89 12.82 -13.27
CA LEU A 381 15.30 12.87 -13.61
C LEU A 381 16.07 11.70 -13.02
N LEU A 382 15.85 11.38 -11.74
CA LEU A 382 16.47 10.23 -11.09
C LEU A 382 16.02 8.94 -11.76
N LEU A 383 14.71 8.79 -12.02
CA LEU A 383 14.16 7.60 -12.65
C LEU A 383 14.80 7.33 -14.02
N SER A 384 15.10 8.39 -14.78
CA SER A 384 15.80 8.28 -16.06
C SER A 384 17.21 7.73 -15.90
N VAL A 385 17.93 8.11 -14.83
CA VAL A 385 19.23 7.52 -14.47
C VAL A 385 19.09 6.05 -14.06
N LEU A 386 18.04 5.73 -13.28
CA LEU A 386 17.79 4.38 -12.79
C LEU A 386 17.43 3.39 -13.91
N LYS A 387 16.67 3.80 -14.93
CA LYS A 387 16.28 2.93 -16.06
C LYS A 387 17.46 2.32 -16.83
N GLY A 388 18.62 2.98 -16.82
CA GLY A 388 19.85 2.45 -17.42
C GLY A 388 20.66 1.55 -16.49
N LYS A 389 20.30 1.47 -15.20
CA LYS A 389 21.14 0.90 -14.15
C LYS A 389 20.46 -0.11 -13.24
N MET A 390 19.12 -0.13 -13.16
CA MET A 390 18.34 -1.14 -12.42
C MET A 390 17.74 -2.15 -13.36
N SER A 391 18.04 -3.43 -13.11
CA SER A 391 17.24 -4.53 -13.62
C SER A 391 16.00 -4.64 -12.74
N ILE A 392 14.98 -3.86 -13.04
CA ILE A 392 13.66 -4.20 -12.52
C ILE A 392 13.27 -5.48 -13.23
N ASN A 393 12.96 -6.51 -12.46
CA ASN A 393 12.23 -7.66 -12.94
C ASN A 393 10.81 -7.22 -13.36
N ASN A 394 10.70 -6.37 -14.38
CA ASN A 394 9.90 -6.77 -15.50
C ASN A 394 10.66 -7.98 -16.05
N SER A 395 9.96 -9.08 -16.25
CA SER A 395 10.34 -10.20 -17.10
C SER A 395 10.67 -9.70 -18.52
N SER A 396 11.74 -8.94 -18.65
CA SER A 396 12.32 -8.43 -19.87
C SER A 396 13.73 -8.98 -20.00
N ASN A 397 13.84 -10.30 -19.92
CA ASN A 397 14.84 -10.96 -20.75
C ASN A 397 14.31 -10.93 -22.18
N LYS A 398 15.13 -10.41 -23.09
CA LYS A 398 14.96 -10.50 -24.53
C LYS A 398 14.92 -11.99 -24.93
N GLY A 399 13.70 -12.54 -24.94
CA GLY A 399 13.33 -13.82 -25.53
C GLY A 399 12.03 -13.62 -26.30
N VAL A 400 12.17 -13.51 -27.62
CA VAL A 400 11.17 -13.66 -28.69
C VAL A 400 9.67 -13.60 -28.29
N GLY A 401 9.09 -12.40 -28.34
CA GLY A 401 7.96 -12.06 -29.21
C GLY A 401 6.56 -12.68 -29.05
N LEU A 402 6.31 -13.78 -28.33
CA LEU A 402 5.01 -14.48 -28.41
C LEU A 402 4.18 -14.58 -27.12
N LEU A 403 4.73 -14.18 -25.96
CA LEU A 403 4.04 -14.29 -24.65
C LEU A 403 3.72 -12.95 -23.96
N LYS A 404 4.04 -11.81 -24.58
CA LYS A 404 3.96 -10.48 -23.94
C LYS A 404 2.55 -9.94 -23.68
N ASN A 405 1.48 -10.59 -24.14
CA ASN A 405 0.14 -10.00 -24.05
C ASN A 405 -0.55 -10.19 -22.68
N ASN A 406 -0.04 -11.03 -21.77
CA ASN A 406 -0.74 -11.34 -20.51
C ASN A 406 -0.02 -10.94 -19.20
N GLU A 407 1.28 -10.58 -19.21
CA GLU A 407 2.02 -10.32 -17.95
C GLU A 407 1.46 -9.13 -17.16
N GLY A 408 1.02 -8.06 -17.84
CA GLY A 408 0.34 -6.93 -17.19
C GLY A 408 -1.11 -7.22 -16.79
N SER A 409 -1.73 -8.27 -17.31
CA SER A 409 -3.16 -8.57 -17.10
C SER A 409 -3.39 -9.24 -15.75
N TYR A 410 -2.66 -10.33 -15.45
CA TYR A 410 -2.88 -11.07 -14.21
C TYR A 410 -2.35 -10.32 -12.98
N GLN A 411 -1.26 -9.55 -13.09
CA GLN A 411 -0.73 -8.76 -11.97
C GLN A 411 -1.71 -7.66 -11.54
N ASN A 412 -2.34 -6.99 -12.50
CA ASN A 412 -3.43 -6.04 -12.24
C ASN A 412 -4.64 -6.74 -11.61
N LEU A 413 -5.02 -7.92 -12.10
CA LEU A 413 -6.08 -8.72 -11.48
C LEU A 413 -5.78 -9.02 -10.01
N LEU A 414 -4.57 -9.50 -9.68
CA LEU A 414 -4.17 -9.77 -8.29
C LEU A 414 -4.21 -8.50 -7.42
N LYS A 415 -3.71 -7.37 -7.93
CA LYS A 415 -3.79 -6.07 -7.26
C LYS A 415 -5.24 -5.70 -6.93
N GLU A 416 -6.14 -5.82 -7.90
CA GLU A 416 -7.56 -5.51 -7.73
C GLU A 416 -8.23 -6.44 -6.71
N VAL A 417 -7.96 -7.76 -6.77
CA VAL A 417 -8.46 -8.77 -5.82
C VAL A 417 -8.04 -8.38 -4.40
N ARG A 418 -6.76 -8.09 -4.18
CA ARG A 418 -6.23 -7.70 -2.85
C ARG A 418 -6.89 -6.43 -2.34
N LEU A 419 -7.06 -5.41 -3.19
CA LEU A 419 -7.74 -4.18 -2.79
C LEU A 419 -9.23 -4.42 -2.46
N ALA A 420 -9.93 -5.22 -3.25
CA ALA A 420 -11.34 -5.55 -3.07
C ALA A 420 -11.61 -6.36 -1.79
N SER A 421 -10.68 -7.24 -1.39
CA SER A 421 -10.80 -8.07 -0.18
C SER A 421 -11.02 -7.29 1.13
N THR A 422 -10.67 -5.98 1.14
CA THR A 422 -10.87 -5.08 2.31
C THR A 422 -12.00 -4.05 2.13
N LYS A 423 -12.68 -4.05 0.98
CA LYS A 423 -13.75 -3.10 0.67
C LYS A 423 -15.12 -3.69 1.03
N SER A 424 -15.43 -3.74 2.32
CA SER A 424 -16.72 -4.27 2.82
C SER A 424 -17.96 -3.49 2.35
N SER A 425 -17.79 -2.29 1.77
CA SER A 425 -18.88 -1.54 1.13
C SER A 425 -19.27 -2.07 -0.24
N SER A 426 -18.44 -2.91 -0.87
CA SER A 426 -18.63 -3.40 -2.25
C SER A 426 -18.23 -4.89 -2.38
N PRO A 427 -18.88 -5.82 -1.65
CA PRO A 427 -18.51 -7.24 -1.64
C PRO A 427 -18.63 -7.92 -3.03
N HIS A 428 -19.64 -7.55 -3.82
CA HIS A 428 -19.84 -8.09 -5.18
C HIS A 428 -18.68 -7.80 -6.15
N ASP A 429 -17.89 -6.74 -5.92
CA ASP A 429 -16.70 -6.47 -6.73
C ASP A 429 -15.62 -7.53 -6.46
N PHE A 430 -15.49 -7.96 -5.21
CA PHE A 430 -14.57 -9.02 -4.81
C PHE A 430 -14.97 -10.37 -5.42
N GLU A 431 -16.26 -10.71 -5.40
CA GLU A 431 -16.79 -11.95 -6.03
C GLU A 431 -16.47 -12.01 -7.53
N LYS A 432 -16.71 -10.93 -8.27
CA LYS A 432 -16.40 -10.84 -9.71
C LYS A 432 -14.90 -10.98 -9.99
N LEU A 433 -14.07 -10.41 -9.14
CA LEU A 433 -12.62 -10.50 -9.27
C LEU A 433 -12.12 -11.91 -8.98
N LEU A 434 -12.64 -12.57 -7.93
CA LEU A 434 -12.34 -13.97 -7.64
C LEU A 434 -12.77 -14.89 -8.78
N GLU A 435 -13.94 -14.66 -9.39
CA GLU A 435 -14.37 -15.42 -10.57
C GLU A 435 -13.32 -15.36 -11.67
N LYS A 436 -12.88 -14.15 -12.04
CA LYS A 436 -11.81 -13.96 -13.04
C LYS A 436 -10.52 -14.66 -12.63
N THR A 437 -10.15 -14.62 -11.36
CA THR A 437 -8.95 -15.30 -10.85
C THR A 437 -9.03 -16.82 -11.00
N PHE A 438 -10.18 -17.43 -10.74
CA PHE A 438 -10.34 -18.87 -10.93
C PHE A 438 -10.46 -19.27 -12.41
N ILE A 439 -10.99 -18.39 -13.27
CA ILE A 439 -10.90 -18.57 -14.73
C ILE A 439 -9.42 -18.60 -15.17
N GLU A 440 -8.59 -17.70 -14.64
CA GLU A 440 -7.14 -17.65 -14.91
C GLU A 440 -6.42 -18.94 -14.47
N LEU A 441 -6.90 -19.59 -13.41
CA LEU A 441 -6.40 -20.91 -12.96
C LEU A 441 -6.95 -22.10 -13.77
N GLY A 442 -7.76 -21.83 -14.81
CA GLY A 442 -8.29 -22.85 -15.72
C GLY A 442 -9.63 -23.47 -15.30
N PHE A 443 -10.33 -22.94 -14.29
CA PHE A 443 -11.65 -23.43 -13.90
C PHE A 443 -12.76 -22.90 -14.80
N LYS A 444 -13.79 -23.73 -15.02
CA LYS A 444 -15.09 -23.21 -15.46
C LYS A 444 -15.81 -22.63 -14.24
N THR A 445 -16.30 -21.41 -14.34
CA THR A 445 -16.97 -20.72 -13.23
C THR A 445 -18.42 -20.41 -13.55
N LYS A 446 -19.20 -20.20 -12.49
CA LYS A 446 -20.51 -19.57 -12.54
C LYS A 446 -20.68 -18.67 -11.31
N LEU A 447 -20.65 -17.36 -11.51
CA LEU A 447 -21.05 -16.37 -10.50
C LEU A 447 -22.57 -16.46 -10.26
N LEU A 448 -22.95 -16.71 -9.01
CA LEU A 448 -24.34 -16.85 -8.57
C LEU A 448 -24.76 -15.65 -7.73
N ALA A 449 -24.00 -15.32 -6.66
CA ALA A 449 -24.11 -14.09 -5.86
C ALA A 449 -25.55 -13.69 -5.49
N GLN A 450 -26.39 -14.66 -5.12
CA GLN A 450 -27.78 -14.46 -4.71
C GLN A 450 -28.00 -14.93 -3.28
N SER A 451 -29.02 -14.38 -2.64
CA SER A 451 -29.41 -14.81 -1.28
C SER A 451 -29.71 -16.31 -1.25
N GLY A 452 -29.12 -17.03 -0.30
CA GLY A 452 -29.29 -18.48 -0.16
C GLY A 452 -28.58 -19.32 -1.23
N THR A 453 -27.53 -18.79 -1.87
CA THR A 453 -26.63 -19.53 -2.77
C THR A 453 -25.18 -19.26 -2.40
N THR A 454 -24.26 -20.12 -2.85
CA THR A 454 -22.82 -19.80 -2.84
C THR A 454 -22.53 -18.65 -3.79
N ASP A 455 -21.43 -17.92 -3.59
CA ASP A 455 -21.10 -16.79 -4.46
C ASP A 455 -20.64 -17.26 -5.85
N ILE A 456 -19.71 -18.23 -5.90
CA ILE A 456 -19.16 -18.75 -7.16
C ILE A 456 -19.15 -20.28 -7.11
N LEU A 457 -19.57 -20.92 -8.19
CA LEU A 457 -19.42 -22.36 -8.38
C LEU A 457 -18.30 -22.63 -9.38
N LEU A 458 -17.22 -23.28 -8.93
CA LEU A 458 -16.15 -23.76 -9.81
C LEU A 458 -16.46 -25.17 -10.29
N THR A 459 -16.02 -25.51 -11.50
CA THR A 459 -16.09 -26.85 -12.06
C THR A 459 -14.77 -27.16 -12.76
N ALA A 460 -14.11 -28.24 -12.36
CA ALA A 460 -12.95 -28.75 -13.08
C ALA A 460 -13.42 -29.38 -14.41
N ARG A 461 -13.07 -28.75 -15.52
CA ARG A 461 -13.54 -29.14 -16.86
C ARG A 461 -12.82 -30.40 -17.33
N THR A 462 -13.45 -31.55 -17.08
CA THR A 462 -12.99 -32.88 -17.54
C THR A 462 -14.21 -33.79 -17.77
N VAL A 463 -13.98 -35.06 -18.11
CA VAL A 463 -15.05 -36.05 -18.25
C VAL A 463 -15.80 -36.26 -16.92
N PRO A 464 -17.10 -36.62 -16.93
CA PRO A 464 -17.94 -36.63 -15.74
C PRO A 464 -17.35 -37.39 -14.53
N ASP A 465 -16.70 -38.53 -14.76
CA ASP A 465 -16.16 -39.36 -13.66
C ASP A 465 -14.97 -38.73 -12.92
N TYR A 466 -14.30 -37.76 -13.53
CA TYR A 466 -13.16 -37.06 -12.94
C TYR A 466 -13.47 -35.60 -12.60
N THR A 467 -14.66 -35.08 -12.95
CA THR A 467 -15.03 -33.71 -12.62
C THR A 467 -15.24 -33.56 -11.12
N TYR A 468 -15.09 -32.34 -10.63
CA TYR A 468 -15.50 -31.97 -9.29
C TYR A 468 -15.92 -30.50 -9.28
N LYS A 469 -16.75 -30.16 -8.30
CA LYS A 469 -17.29 -28.82 -8.09
C LYS A 469 -16.86 -28.26 -6.75
N VAL A 470 -16.58 -26.96 -6.74
CA VAL A 470 -16.19 -26.22 -5.53
C VAL A 470 -17.14 -25.05 -5.35
N ALA A 471 -17.82 -24.99 -4.21
CA ALA A 471 -18.59 -23.84 -3.78
C ALA A 471 -17.64 -22.82 -3.12
N ILE A 472 -17.53 -21.63 -3.69
CA ILE A 472 -16.72 -20.53 -3.15
C ILE A 472 -17.63 -19.51 -2.47
N GLU A 473 -17.24 -19.16 -1.25
CA GLU A 473 -17.84 -18.09 -0.47
C GLU A 473 -16.82 -16.96 -0.27
N ALA A 474 -17.09 -15.79 -0.82
CA ALA A 474 -16.23 -14.62 -0.72
C ALA A 474 -16.55 -13.82 0.54
N LYS A 475 -15.53 -13.51 1.35
CA LYS A 475 -15.68 -12.67 2.55
C LYS A 475 -14.72 -11.49 2.51
N THR A 476 -15.27 -10.31 2.74
CA THR A 476 -14.51 -9.06 2.87
C THR A 476 -14.62 -8.52 4.29
N ASN A 477 -13.54 -7.93 4.80
CA ASN A 477 -13.58 -7.15 6.05
C ASN A 477 -12.63 -5.95 5.92
N LYS A 478 -13.07 -4.79 6.40
CA LYS A 478 -12.29 -3.53 6.40
C LYS A 478 -10.95 -3.67 7.13
N GLU A 479 -10.90 -4.49 8.17
CA GLU A 479 -9.68 -4.78 8.93
C GLU A 479 -8.81 -5.86 8.27
N GLY A 480 -9.33 -6.57 7.27
CA GLY A 480 -8.64 -7.63 6.56
C GLY A 480 -8.58 -8.99 7.28
N ILE A 481 -9.27 -9.13 8.42
CA ILE A 481 -9.35 -10.38 9.18
C ILE A 481 -10.80 -10.85 9.20
N ILE A 482 -11.10 -12.01 8.61
CA ILE A 482 -12.43 -12.61 8.69
C ILE A 482 -12.55 -13.36 10.02
N THR A 483 -13.66 -13.12 10.71
CA THR A 483 -13.98 -13.71 12.01
C THR A 483 -15.14 -14.69 11.89
N GLU A 484 -15.30 -15.56 12.88
CA GLU A 484 -16.35 -16.57 12.94
C GLU A 484 -17.76 -15.98 12.87
N ASN A 485 -17.96 -14.75 13.38
CA ASN A 485 -19.26 -14.08 13.37
C ASN A 485 -19.70 -13.65 11.96
N LEU A 486 -18.79 -13.64 10.99
CA LEU A 486 -19.08 -13.28 9.60
C LEU A 486 -19.43 -14.51 8.73
N VAL A 487 -19.44 -15.71 9.33
CA VAL A 487 -19.61 -16.98 8.63
C VAL A 487 -20.73 -17.79 9.27
N ASN A 488 -21.74 -18.15 8.47
CA ASN A 488 -22.78 -19.08 8.87
C ASN A 488 -22.49 -20.47 8.27
N PHE A 489 -21.90 -21.36 9.07
CA PHE A 489 -21.50 -22.70 8.63
C PHE A 489 -22.67 -23.60 8.26
N ASP A 490 -23.85 -23.41 8.84
CA ASP A 490 -25.03 -24.21 8.49
C ASP A 490 -25.55 -23.82 7.10
N ALA A 491 -25.59 -22.52 6.80
CA ALA A 491 -25.90 -22.04 5.45
C ALA A 491 -24.90 -22.55 4.41
N LEU A 492 -23.60 -22.62 4.74
CA LEU A 492 -22.58 -23.19 3.85
C LEU A 492 -22.86 -24.66 3.51
N LYS A 493 -23.30 -25.47 4.47
CA LYS A 493 -23.69 -26.87 4.23
C LYS A 493 -24.92 -26.96 3.32
N GLU A 494 -25.89 -26.08 3.50
CA GLU A 494 -27.06 -25.98 2.61
C GLU A 494 -26.66 -25.57 1.19
N HIS A 495 -25.78 -24.58 1.04
CA HIS A 495 -25.27 -24.12 -0.26
C HIS A 495 -24.52 -25.24 -0.99
N LYS A 496 -23.65 -25.97 -0.28
CA LYS A 496 -22.92 -27.12 -0.82
C LYS A 496 -23.87 -28.17 -1.39
N LYS A 497 -24.92 -28.53 -0.64
CA LYS A 497 -25.95 -29.49 -1.08
C LYS A 497 -26.75 -28.96 -2.27
N LYS A 498 -27.19 -27.71 -2.21
CA LYS A 498 -27.99 -27.06 -3.27
C LYS A 498 -27.29 -27.05 -4.62
N HIS A 499 -25.97 -26.90 -4.63
CA HIS A 499 -25.17 -26.84 -5.85
C HIS A 499 -24.45 -28.14 -6.19
N ASP A 500 -24.69 -29.21 -5.44
CA ASP A 500 -24.04 -30.51 -5.62
C ASP A 500 -22.51 -30.34 -5.72
N ALA A 501 -21.97 -29.57 -4.78
CA ALA A 501 -20.54 -29.25 -4.71
C ALA A 501 -19.80 -30.28 -3.84
N ASP A 502 -18.67 -30.77 -4.32
CA ASP A 502 -17.81 -31.69 -3.59
C ASP A 502 -17.10 -31.01 -2.42
N PHE A 503 -16.72 -29.75 -2.63
CA PHE A 503 -15.94 -28.95 -1.69
C PHE A 503 -16.56 -27.59 -1.45
N ILE A 504 -16.24 -27.00 -0.29
CA ILE A 504 -16.63 -25.64 0.05
C ILE A 504 -15.43 -24.88 0.59
N VAL A 505 -15.21 -23.68 0.05
CA VAL A 505 -14.04 -22.86 0.35
C VAL A 505 -14.51 -21.45 0.66
N ILE A 506 -14.04 -20.91 1.78
CA ILE A 506 -14.16 -19.49 2.08
C ILE A 506 -12.89 -18.81 1.59
N VAL A 507 -13.04 -17.79 0.75
CA VAL A 507 -11.95 -16.95 0.28
C VAL A 507 -12.04 -15.59 0.97
N GLY A 508 -10.97 -15.20 1.63
CA GLY A 508 -10.91 -13.94 2.37
C GLY A 508 -9.48 -13.43 2.48
N LYS A 509 -9.30 -12.21 2.98
CA LYS A 509 -7.95 -11.63 3.09
C LYS A 509 -7.05 -12.41 4.06
N ASN A 510 -7.55 -12.68 5.26
CA ASN A 510 -6.90 -13.45 6.31
C ASN A 510 -7.97 -13.93 7.30
N PHE A 511 -7.64 -14.86 8.20
CA PHE A 511 -8.59 -15.51 9.11
C PHE A 511 -8.10 -15.49 10.55
N ASN A 512 -9.00 -15.25 11.51
CA ASN A 512 -8.64 -15.37 12.92
C ASN A 512 -8.51 -16.86 13.35
N GLY A 513 -7.77 -17.12 14.43
CA GLY A 513 -7.52 -18.48 14.90
C GLY A 513 -8.79 -19.25 15.29
N ARG A 514 -9.83 -18.55 15.78
CA ARG A 514 -11.11 -19.18 16.13
C ARG A 514 -11.82 -19.71 14.89
N LEU A 515 -11.91 -18.92 13.81
CA LEU A 515 -12.52 -19.33 12.55
C LEU A 515 -11.79 -20.53 11.92
N LYS A 516 -10.45 -20.57 11.99
CA LYS A 516 -9.65 -21.72 11.51
C LYS A 516 -10.13 -23.05 12.13
N ARG A 517 -10.25 -23.09 13.45
CA ARG A 517 -10.78 -24.27 14.17
C ARG A 517 -12.23 -24.60 13.81
N PHE A 518 -13.09 -23.59 13.62
CA PHE A 518 -14.47 -23.84 13.19
C PHE A 518 -14.55 -24.41 11.77
N ALA A 519 -13.66 -23.98 10.88
CA ALA A 519 -13.61 -24.47 9.50
C ALA A 519 -13.21 -25.96 9.45
N GLU A 520 -12.20 -26.37 10.23
CA GLU A 520 -11.83 -27.79 10.39
C GLU A 520 -13.00 -28.64 10.87
N ASN A 521 -13.66 -28.21 11.95
CA ASN A 521 -14.81 -28.90 12.54
C ASN A 521 -16.01 -29.02 11.58
N ASN A 522 -16.14 -28.10 10.64
CA ASN A 522 -17.24 -28.08 9.66
C ASN A 522 -16.83 -28.57 8.26
N GLN A 523 -15.61 -29.07 8.08
CA GLN A 523 -15.09 -29.57 6.79
C GLN A 523 -15.15 -28.48 5.70
N VAL A 524 -14.75 -27.26 6.07
CA VAL A 524 -14.68 -26.08 5.18
C VAL A 524 -13.22 -25.70 5.00
N LEU A 525 -12.82 -25.36 3.77
CA LEU A 525 -11.49 -24.85 3.49
C LEU A 525 -11.45 -23.32 3.62
N LEU A 526 -10.32 -22.79 4.06
CA LEU A 526 -10.03 -21.37 4.15
C LEU A 526 -8.84 -21.06 3.23
N LEU A 527 -9.10 -20.31 2.16
CA LEU A 527 -8.08 -19.87 1.22
C LEU A 527 -7.88 -18.36 1.37
N ASP A 528 -6.71 -17.96 1.87
CA ASP A 528 -6.37 -16.55 1.98
C ASP A 528 -5.86 -15.98 0.65
N ILE A 529 -5.79 -14.65 0.56
CA ILE A 529 -5.34 -13.97 -0.66
C ILE A 529 -3.85 -14.18 -0.94
N ASP A 530 -3.01 -14.37 0.07
CA ASP A 530 -1.57 -14.59 -0.13
C ASP A 530 -1.34 -15.94 -0.83
N ASN A 531 -2.03 -16.99 -0.38
CA ASN A 531 -2.04 -18.30 -0.98
C ASN A 531 -2.68 -18.29 -2.38
N LEU A 532 -3.81 -17.59 -2.58
CA LEU A 532 -4.43 -17.46 -3.90
C LEU A 532 -3.50 -16.76 -4.91
N GLU A 533 -2.84 -15.67 -4.50
CA GLU A 533 -1.86 -14.98 -5.34
C GLU A 533 -0.67 -15.89 -5.69
N LEU A 534 -0.18 -16.66 -4.74
CA LEU A 534 0.93 -17.59 -4.98
C LEU A 534 0.52 -18.72 -5.94
N LEU A 535 -0.71 -19.22 -5.86
CA LEU A 535 -1.26 -20.18 -6.83
C LEU A 535 -1.27 -19.58 -8.25
N VAL A 536 -1.76 -18.35 -8.41
CA VAL A 536 -1.79 -17.67 -9.72
C VAL A 536 -0.37 -17.43 -10.24
N LYS A 537 0.53 -16.89 -9.42
CA LYS A 537 1.93 -16.64 -9.80
C LYS A 537 2.63 -17.92 -10.24
N ARG A 538 2.44 -19.04 -9.51
CA ARG A 538 3.00 -20.34 -9.90
C ARG A 538 2.36 -20.87 -11.18
N HIS A 539 1.06 -20.69 -11.38
CA HIS A 539 0.36 -21.10 -12.59
C HIS A 539 0.88 -20.39 -13.85
N GLN A 540 1.26 -19.11 -13.74
CA GLN A 540 1.85 -18.38 -14.88
C GLN A 540 3.21 -18.94 -15.33
N VAL A 541 3.95 -19.59 -14.43
CA VAL A 541 5.25 -20.21 -14.73
C VAL A 541 5.10 -21.68 -15.10
N TYR A 542 4.30 -22.41 -14.34
CA TYR A 542 4.04 -23.85 -14.47
C TYR A 542 2.52 -24.08 -14.43
N PRO A 543 1.82 -23.94 -15.58
CA PRO A 543 0.37 -24.04 -15.62
C PRO A 543 -0.09 -25.45 -15.27
N LEU A 544 -1.01 -25.53 -14.31
CA LEU A 544 -1.65 -26.77 -13.91
C LEU A 544 -3.05 -26.85 -14.52
N GLN A 545 -3.50 -28.06 -14.83
CA GLN A 545 -4.89 -28.28 -15.23
C GLN A 545 -5.81 -28.16 -14.00
N ALA A 546 -7.06 -27.73 -14.21
CA ALA A 546 -8.04 -27.60 -13.13
C ALA A 546 -8.18 -28.87 -12.28
N ILE A 547 -8.01 -30.06 -12.87
CA ILE A 547 -8.08 -31.34 -12.16
C ILE A 547 -6.93 -31.55 -11.16
N GLU A 548 -5.74 -31.00 -11.44
CA GLU A 548 -4.55 -31.18 -10.61
C GLU A 548 -4.66 -30.41 -9.28
N TYR A 549 -5.49 -29.35 -9.25
CA TYR A 549 -5.83 -28.63 -8.04
C TYR A 549 -6.73 -29.41 -7.08
N LYS A 550 -7.25 -30.59 -7.44
CA LYS A 550 -8.10 -31.40 -6.54
C LYS A 550 -7.40 -31.72 -5.21
N LYS A 551 -6.07 -31.91 -5.23
CA LYS A 551 -5.25 -32.11 -4.02
C LYS A 551 -5.37 -30.94 -3.03
N LEU A 552 -5.54 -29.72 -3.53
CA LEU A 552 -5.76 -28.52 -2.72
C LEU A 552 -7.09 -28.63 -1.96
N PHE A 553 -8.17 -29.00 -2.66
CA PHE A 553 -9.53 -29.00 -2.12
C PHE A 553 -9.86 -30.23 -1.25
N ASN A 554 -9.05 -31.29 -1.31
CA ASN A 554 -9.17 -32.44 -0.41
C ASN A 554 -8.76 -32.14 1.05
N GLN A 555 -8.20 -30.96 1.30
CA GLN A 555 -7.85 -30.50 2.65
C GLN A 555 -9.06 -29.99 3.42
N VAL A 556 -8.86 -29.67 4.70
CA VAL A 556 -9.84 -29.01 5.57
C VAL A 556 -9.14 -27.93 6.40
N GLY A 557 -9.86 -26.87 6.77
CA GLY A 557 -9.25 -25.76 7.50
C GLY A 557 -8.42 -24.86 6.59
N GLU A 558 -7.33 -24.32 7.11
CA GLU A 558 -6.44 -23.44 6.34
C GLU A 558 -5.71 -24.21 5.23
N VAL A 559 -5.77 -23.68 4.01
CA VAL A 559 -5.16 -24.31 2.84
C VAL A 559 -3.63 -24.26 2.95
N ASP A 560 -3.00 -25.44 2.89
CA ASP A 560 -1.58 -25.55 2.61
C ASP A 560 -1.37 -25.81 1.11
N ILE A 561 -0.78 -24.86 0.40
CA ILE A 561 -0.52 -24.99 -1.04
C ILE A 561 0.67 -25.92 -1.35
N SER A 562 1.48 -26.29 -0.35
CA SER A 562 2.66 -27.16 -0.53
C SER A 562 2.29 -28.55 -1.04
N VAL A 563 1.04 -28.98 -0.86
CA VAL A 563 0.50 -30.22 -1.44
C VAL A 563 0.63 -30.30 -2.96
N LEU A 564 0.82 -29.16 -3.64
CA LEU A 564 1.03 -29.05 -5.08
C LEU A 564 2.51 -29.03 -5.48
N ASP A 565 3.45 -28.96 -4.53
CA ASP A 565 4.88 -28.82 -4.82
C ASP A 565 5.42 -30.00 -5.64
N SER A 566 4.97 -31.23 -5.36
CA SER A 566 5.30 -32.40 -6.19
C SER A 566 4.88 -32.23 -7.66
N THR A 567 3.69 -31.68 -7.91
CA THR A 567 3.18 -31.41 -9.26
C THR A 567 4.00 -30.31 -9.94
N TYR A 568 4.30 -29.22 -9.23
CA TYR A 568 5.12 -28.12 -9.76
C TYR A 568 6.58 -28.55 -10.02
N ASN A 569 7.18 -29.32 -9.13
CA ASN A 569 8.54 -29.83 -9.27
C ASN A 569 8.66 -30.73 -10.50
N ARG A 570 7.65 -31.58 -10.77
CA ARG A 570 7.60 -32.39 -11.98
C ARG A 570 7.56 -31.53 -13.26
N MET A 571 6.74 -30.48 -13.28
CA MET A 571 6.69 -29.53 -14.40
C MET A 571 8.03 -28.82 -14.61
N ARG A 572 8.68 -28.37 -13.52
CA ARG A 572 10.02 -27.77 -13.56
C ARG A 572 11.05 -28.76 -14.12
N ARG A 573 11.05 -30.02 -13.65
CA ARG A 573 11.95 -31.06 -14.15
C ARG A 573 11.76 -31.29 -15.64
N TYR A 574 10.53 -31.35 -16.13
CA TYR A 574 10.27 -31.47 -17.57
C TYR A 574 10.75 -30.26 -18.37
N ASN A 575 10.64 -29.05 -17.82
CA ASN A 575 11.19 -27.85 -18.46
C ASN A 575 12.72 -27.92 -18.60
N VAL A 576 13.42 -28.36 -17.55
CA VAL A 576 14.88 -28.54 -17.57
C VAL A 576 15.26 -29.64 -18.54
N LEU A 577 14.62 -30.81 -18.45
CA LEU A 577 14.87 -31.96 -19.32
C LEU A 577 14.72 -31.60 -20.81
N PHE A 578 13.66 -30.88 -21.16
CA PHE A 578 13.43 -30.36 -22.51
C PHE A 578 14.62 -29.54 -23.01
N LYS A 579 15.06 -28.55 -22.21
CA LYS A 579 16.15 -27.64 -22.58
C LYS A 579 17.48 -28.37 -22.68
N SER A 580 17.77 -29.21 -21.69
CA SER A 580 19.03 -29.94 -21.61
C SER A 580 19.19 -30.90 -22.78
N ILE A 581 18.15 -31.66 -23.15
CA ILE A 581 18.22 -32.57 -24.31
C ILE A 581 18.51 -31.81 -25.61
N ILE A 582 17.76 -30.73 -25.88
CA ILE A 582 17.98 -29.94 -27.11
C ILE A 582 19.39 -29.35 -27.11
N LYS A 583 19.82 -28.76 -25.99
CA LYS A 583 21.14 -28.15 -25.86
C LYS A 583 22.25 -29.19 -26.07
N THR A 584 22.16 -30.35 -25.42
CA THR A 584 23.13 -31.45 -25.58
C THR A 584 23.23 -31.91 -27.03
N LEU A 585 22.10 -32.09 -27.73
CA LEU A 585 22.12 -32.49 -29.13
C LEU A 585 22.73 -31.42 -30.06
N ILE A 586 22.52 -30.13 -29.76
CA ILE A 586 23.11 -29.02 -30.52
C ILE A 586 24.63 -28.95 -30.27
N GLU A 587 25.07 -29.00 -29.03
CA GLU A 587 26.48 -28.90 -28.65
C GLU A 587 27.34 -30.04 -29.23
N ASN A 588 26.73 -31.20 -29.47
CA ASN A 588 27.42 -32.36 -30.05
C ASN A 588 27.18 -32.49 -31.56
N SER A 589 26.50 -31.55 -32.22
CA SER A 589 26.11 -31.69 -33.64
C SER A 589 27.30 -31.76 -34.60
N ASP A 590 28.41 -31.08 -34.27
CA ASP A 590 29.64 -31.04 -35.06
C ASP A 590 30.72 -32.04 -34.57
N ASP A 591 30.38 -32.93 -33.63
CA ASP A 591 31.34 -33.91 -33.09
C ASP A 591 31.70 -34.98 -34.13
N GLU A 592 32.98 -35.11 -34.48
CA GLU A 592 33.46 -36.02 -35.53
C GLU A 592 33.25 -37.51 -35.19
N PHE A 593 33.28 -37.86 -33.90
CA PHE A 593 33.19 -39.26 -33.45
C PHE A 593 31.75 -39.78 -33.51
N THR A 594 30.82 -39.05 -32.89
CA THR A 594 29.39 -39.37 -32.86
C THR A 594 28.67 -38.96 -34.14
N LYS A 595 29.30 -38.11 -34.98
CA LYS A 595 28.71 -37.52 -36.19
C LYS A 595 27.39 -36.78 -35.90
N GLY A 596 27.28 -36.19 -34.72
CA GLY A 596 26.08 -35.48 -34.28
C GLY A 596 24.88 -36.37 -33.90
N ILE A 597 25.04 -37.69 -33.83
CA ILE A 597 23.97 -38.62 -33.47
C ILE A 597 24.27 -39.24 -32.10
N LEU A 598 23.42 -38.98 -31.11
CA LEU A 598 23.56 -39.50 -29.76
C LEU A 598 22.49 -40.54 -29.41
N THR A 599 22.89 -41.61 -28.76
CA THR A 599 21.99 -42.60 -28.15
C THR A 599 21.31 -42.03 -26.89
N ILE A 600 20.19 -42.65 -26.47
CA ILE A 600 19.53 -42.30 -25.20
C ILE A 600 20.49 -42.41 -24.01
N ARG A 601 21.39 -43.41 -24.04
CA ARG A 601 22.37 -43.62 -22.97
C ARG A 601 23.37 -42.47 -22.89
N GLU A 602 23.88 -42.00 -24.03
CA GLU A 602 24.82 -40.87 -24.07
C GLU A 602 24.14 -39.58 -23.61
N ILE A 603 22.93 -39.30 -24.11
CA ILE A 603 22.14 -38.14 -23.68
C ILE A 603 21.92 -38.19 -22.17
N TYR A 604 21.48 -39.32 -21.63
CA TYR A 604 21.30 -39.51 -20.19
C TYR A 604 22.60 -39.24 -19.41
N MET A 605 23.73 -39.81 -19.85
CA MET A 605 25.01 -39.63 -19.17
C MET A 605 25.49 -38.17 -19.14
N LEU A 606 25.16 -37.39 -20.17
CA LEU A 606 25.54 -35.99 -20.29
C LEU A 606 24.67 -35.04 -19.44
N ILE A 607 23.43 -35.43 -19.15
CA ILE A 607 22.47 -34.55 -18.45
C ILE A 607 22.13 -34.99 -17.03
N LYS A 608 22.45 -36.23 -16.62
CA LYS A 608 22.06 -36.78 -15.30
C LYS A 608 22.64 -36.03 -14.10
N SER A 609 23.73 -35.28 -14.27
CA SER A 609 24.40 -34.53 -13.20
C SER A 609 23.95 -33.06 -13.10
N ILE A 610 22.89 -32.68 -13.82
CA ILE A 610 22.30 -31.35 -13.72
C ILE A 610 21.61 -31.22 -12.35
N ASP A 611 21.81 -30.09 -11.68
CA ASP A 611 21.42 -29.90 -10.27
C ASP A 611 19.95 -30.21 -10.00
N GLU A 612 19.04 -29.86 -10.91
CA GLU A 612 17.61 -30.13 -10.77
C GLU A 612 17.22 -31.62 -10.82
N PHE A 613 18.17 -32.50 -11.14
CA PHE A 613 18.01 -33.96 -11.09
C PHE A 613 18.72 -34.61 -9.89
N ASN A 614 19.39 -33.86 -9.03
CA ASN A 614 20.12 -34.42 -7.88
C ASN A 614 19.20 -34.95 -6.77
N ASP A 615 18.00 -34.36 -6.60
CA ASP A 615 17.05 -34.77 -5.56
C ASP A 615 16.34 -36.09 -5.88
N GLU A 616 16.18 -36.41 -7.17
CA GLU A 616 15.55 -37.63 -7.67
C GLU A 616 16.16 -38.01 -9.03
N ASP A 617 16.73 -39.21 -9.10
CA ASP A 617 17.45 -39.72 -10.28
C ASP A 617 16.60 -39.60 -11.55
N LEU A 618 17.21 -39.07 -12.61
CA LEU A 618 16.58 -39.03 -13.92
C LEU A 618 16.32 -40.46 -14.43
N THR A 619 15.08 -40.75 -14.79
CA THR A 619 14.71 -42.10 -15.26
C THR A 619 14.87 -42.22 -16.78
N LYS A 620 15.11 -43.45 -17.25
CA LYS A 620 15.11 -43.74 -18.70
C LYS A 620 13.78 -43.37 -19.36
N GLU A 621 12.68 -43.61 -18.65
CA GLU A 621 11.32 -43.33 -19.15
C GLU A 621 11.09 -41.82 -19.36
N GLU A 622 11.55 -40.97 -18.44
CA GLU A 622 11.46 -39.51 -18.61
C GLU A 622 12.21 -39.04 -19.87
N VAL A 623 13.43 -39.53 -20.07
CA VAL A 623 14.25 -39.19 -21.25
C VAL A 623 13.58 -39.69 -22.53
N ASP A 624 13.07 -40.92 -22.53
CA ASP A 624 12.40 -41.51 -23.70
C ASP A 624 11.11 -40.76 -24.04
N ASN A 625 10.27 -40.46 -23.05
CA ASN A 625 9.04 -39.70 -23.23
C ASN A 625 9.33 -38.30 -23.81
N MET A 626 10.34 -37.61 -23.30
CA MET A 626 10.73 -36.29 -23.81
C MET A 626 11.29 -36.37 -25.24
N LEU A 627 12.15 -37.35 -25.53
CA LEU A 627 12.67 -37.56 -26.89
C LEU A 627 11.57 -37.95 -27.87
N ASN A 628 10.60 -38.76 -27.46
CA ASN A 628 9.44 -39.12 -28.27
C ASN A 628 8.56 -37.89 -28.58
N LEU A 629 8.37 -36.98 -27.61
CA LEU A 629 7.70 -35.69 -27.84
C LEU A 629 8.48 -34.82 -28.84
N LEU A 630 9.77 -34.62 -28.60
CA LEU A 630 10.63 -33.74 -29.40
C LEU A 630 10.85 -34.25 -30.82
N SER A 631 10.90 -35.57 -31.00
CA SER A 631 11.08 -36.22 -32.30
C SER A 631 9.77 -36.53 -33.01
N ASN A 632 8.62 -36.34 -32.35
CA ASN A 632 7.31 -36.54 -32.97
C ASN A 632 7.21 -35.73 -34.27
N PRO A 633 6.77 -36.31 -35.41
CA PRO A 633 6.69 -35.59 -36.68
C PRO A 633 5.88 -34.30 -36.66
N LEU A 634 4.89 -34.19 -35.77
CA LEU A 634 4.06 -32.99 -35.60
C LEU A 634 4.85 -31.86 -34.93
N ILE A 635 5.78 -32.16 -34.03
CA ILE A 635 6.68 -31.18 -33.42
C ILE A 635 7.98 -31.11 -34.24
N GLY A 636 8.78 -32.18 -34.25
CA GLY A 636 9.94 -32.34 -35.10
C GLY A 636 11.08 -31.38 -34.76
N CYS A 637 11.31 -31.14 -33.48
CA CYS A 637 12.47 -30.37 -32.97
C CYS A 637 13.75 -31.20 -32.95
N VAL A 638 13.60 -32.52 -32.78
CA VAL A 638 14.71 -33.49 -32.76
C VAL A 638 14.51 -34.49 -33.89
N GLY A 639 15.61 -34.92 -34.50
CA GLY A 639 15.63 -35.99 -35.48
C GLY A 639 15.86 -37.34 -34.80
N LYS A 640 15.28 -38.40 -35.37
CA LYS A 640 15.44 -39.78 -34.88
C LYS A 640 15.89 -40.66 -36.04
N GLU A 641 17.05 -41.27 -35.86
CA GLU A 641 17.61 -42.28 -36.77
C GLU A 641 17.56 -43.66 -36.10
N LYS A 642 17.88 -44.72 -36.84
CA LYS A 642 17.90 -46.10 -36.29
C LYS A 642 18.75 -46.24 -35.01
N ASN A 643 19.81 -45.44 -34.90
CA ASN A 643 20.83 -45.58 -33.86
C ASN A 643 20.85 -44.45 -32.83
N GLY A 644 19.94 -43.46 -32.90
CA GLY A 644 19.97 -42.34 -31.96
C GLY A 644 19.18 -41.12 -32.41
N TYR A 645 19.49 -39.99 -31.78
CA TYR A 645 18.82 -38.71 -31.94
C TYR A 645 19.82 -37.62 -32.31
N TYR A 646 19.38 -36.61 -33.06
CA TYR A 646 20.21 -35.49 -33.49
C TYR A 646 19.41 -34.18 -33.49
N ALA A 647 20.11 -33.04 -33.40
CA ALA A 647 19.46 -31.74 -33.48
C ALA A 647 19.02 -31.45 -34.92
N LYS A 648 17.75 -31.06 -35.12
CA LYS A 648 17.25 -30.60 -36.44
C LYS A 648 17.40 -29.10 -36.66
N GLY A 649 17.70 -28.35 -35.61
CA GLY A 649 17.78 -26.90 -35.62
C GLY A 649 18.14 -26.36 -34.24
N SER A 650 18.00 -25.05 -34.07
CA SER A 650 18.32 -24.33 -32.84
C SER A 650 17.20 -24.43 -31.79
N LEU A 651 17.50 -23.98 -30.56
CA LEU A 651 16.47 -23.79 -29.53
C LEU A 651 15.40 -22.76 -29.96
N VAL A 652 15.77 -21.79 -30.79
CA VAL A 652 14.84 -20.79 -31.34
C VAL A 652 13.86 -21.45 -32.30
N ASP A 653 14.32 -22.37 -33.15
CA ASP A 653 13.44 -23.13 -34.04
C ASP A 653 12.45 -23.98 -33.25
N ALA A 654 12.90 -24.62 -32.18
CA ALA A 654 12.02 -25.36 -31.27
C ALA A 654 10.95 -24.45 -30.65
N GLN A 655 11.32 -23.25 -30.19
CA GLN A 655 10.37 -22.28 -29.66
C GLN A 655 9.32 -21.87 -30.70
N LEU A 656 9.72 -21.61 -31.95
CA LEU A 656 8.79 -21.26 -33.02
C LEU A 656 7.79 -22.39 -33.29
N LYS A 657 8.23 -23.65 -33.26
CA LYS A 657 7.36 -24.80 -33.48
C LYS A 657 6.33 -25.00 -32.37
N PHE A 658 6.73 -24.89 -31.10
CA PHE A 658 5.76 -24.90 -30.00
C PHE A 658 4.87 -23.66 -30.01
N GLY A 659 5.42 -22.51 -30.43
CA GLY A 659 4.68 -21.26 -30.63
C GLY A 659 3.58 -21.36 -31.69
N PHE A 660 3.77 -22.14 -32.76
CA PHE A 660 2.74 -22.42 -33.77
C PHE A 660 1.52 -23.12 -33.18
N TYR A 661 1.72 -24.13 -32.33
CA TYR A 661 0.61 -24.81 -31.67
C TYR A 661 -0.07 -23.94 -30.62
N TYR A 662 0.72 -23.14 -29.91
CA TYR A 662 0.18 -22.15 -28.98
C TYR A 662 -0.71 -21.13 -29.71
N SER A 663 -0.27 -20.55 -30.84
CA SER A 663 -1.06 -19.58 -31.59
C SER A 663 -2.35 -20.17 -32.16
N ALA A 664 -2.34 -21.44 -32.57
CA ALA A 664 -3.55 -22.16 -32.99
C ALA A 664 -4.58 -22.36 -31.87
N SER A 665 -4.16 -22.26 -30.60
CA SER A 665 -5.03 -22.39 -29.43
C SER A 665 -5.62 -21.06 -28.93
N ILE A 666 -5.09 -19.92 -29.42
CA ILE A 666 -5.62 -18.58 -29.12
C ILE A 666 -6.81 -18.34 -30.06
N LYS A 667 -7.98 -18.08 -29.48
CA LYS A 667 -9.20 -17.71 -30.23
C LYS A 667 -9.23 -16.23 -30.56
#